data_AF-A0AAW3BRD9-F1
#
_entry.id   AF-A0AAW3BRD9-F1
#
_cell.length_a   1.000
_cell.length_b   1.000
_cell.length_c   1.000
_cell.angle_alpha   90.00
_cell.angle_beta   90.00
_cell.angle_gamma   90.00
#
_symmetry.space_group_name_H-M   'P 1'
#
loop_
_entity.id
_entity.type
_entity.pdbx_description
1 polymer ?
#
loop_
_entity_poly.entity_id
_entity_poly.type
_entity_poly.pdbx_seq_one_letter_code
_entity_poly.pdbx_strand_id
1 'polypeptide(L)'
;MSSQCTVARHDYLSWWPALLVMALYAGSVLLFTTSMLSTSIVRRTVATELCDEAQAPSVDQVVLLLIDALRPDFVLSSLRPFARIGGRCTAHEDALGPQRLDKFDAGQTLQYIEESLRSSESAALAFFLVADPPTTTAQRLKAIATGTMPAFLEAGSNFNSEAVEMDSVVGQMNGSSVLLGDDTWERLFPNTPTRRHWKKAVGIPSFDVADFDTNDDAVLAEVYSALAAETPEAVLRAGATSPAEAEQQEGPARLVVAHFLGIDHIGHRISSDNPFMNAKILQLDQMLRNISRTLRERATSMNTMLLVLGDHGMTNSGDHGGDSAQETDTFLFAEYFPGTQADVTHTHPPPSASSNLARAQRLIERRWRDGVDAEFDRLRSCHARAGVPRDRLGATYQVDVTATVAALLRKPIPYSNLGRVIPEVVVLANASADVEAIERCNLRQLQRYFKEAGMRVPRDASWATPGISITRQLAAMSRYARRTRMDMSRPGMFIGSTGLLLSAMSLFWSPTIRAHFLPSIGTGWLVRWTTLTLLLRLCLVFANSFVVNEDSEVLGLLSSLLMFLLVPRVLAWRAQHRSSGVGPSAAAGTKLTTAQQSVLLRILDGTRQIATALQRETIFLGLLLVGLRLGVPTLLRYRAHITHTVDTESSVDRALLQLPAGLRFEQVGIIVGGVAWSALYPHHVRRTAVAATCACLILVYHVPVAHHVVPLLCIAAYPLVWTWASPLSVLQRRARSSGASYATSPGHAAYAYLVTVLWLSSLCNGRVATAIVVALYGTSLPSLCCVLRIEPVLPQGVVLHLAAFVAFFAEGHQCMLNTIDWNSSTVGMPGYSRYAGGILVLSRTFHAFLLVPFALRVWPGAIAHGSLDDAAAVAKKRDNDIDGATTEEAKRRQPAADSVAHSMPAPRVAVSASVVITVYAYIMVVQSAVSCFSGYIQKTHLMLFPIFCPKLIFDGVIALLTCAAALIALVVSS
;
A
#
# COMPACT_ATOMS: atom_id res chain seq x y z
N MET A 1 23.36 -9.00 -66.97
CA MET A 1 22.49 -7.85 -66.62
C MET A 1 22.42 -7.77 -65.10
N SER A 2 22.98 -6.69 -64.55
CA SER A 2 23.12 -6.43 -63.12
C SER A 2 21.78 -6.05 -62.48
N SER A 3 21.35 -6.74 -61.42
CA SER A 3 20.45 -6.17 -60.42
C SER A 3 21.28 -5.76 -59.21
N GLN A 4 21.50 -4.45 -59.11
CA GLN A 4 22.18 -3.81 -58.00
C GLN A 4 21.39 -4.08 -56.70
N CYS A 5 22.05 -4.75 -55.77
CA CYS A 5 21.66 -4.80 -54.37
C CYS A 5 21.90 -3.41 -53.79
N THR A 6 20.85 -2.59 -53.72
CA THR A 6 20.89 -1.30 -53.03
C THR A 6 21.15 -1.54 -51.55
N VAL A 7 22.40 -1.31 -51.14
CA VAL A 7 22.77 -1.02 -49.76
C VAL A 7 21.90 0.14 -49.32
N ALA A 8 20.87 -0.14 -48.52
CA ALA A 8 20.07 0.89 -47.88
C ALA A 8 21.01 1.73 -47.01
N ARG A 9 21.10 3.02 -47.36
CA ARG A 9 21.73 4.07 -46.57
C ARG A 9 21.19 4.00 -45.14
N HIS A 10 22.05 4.33 -44.18
CA HIS A 10 21.69 4.68 -42.81
C HIS A 10 20.47 5.63 -42.79
N ASP A 11 19.29 5.07 -42.59
CA ASP A 11 18.16 5.85 -42.09
C ASP A 11 18.53 6.23 -40.66
N TYR A 12 18.74 7.52 -40.44
CA TYR A 12 18.68 8.10 -39.10
C TYR A 12 17.35 7.63 -38.49
N LEU A 13 17.41 6.67 -37.56
CA LEU A 13 16.24 6.21 -36.83
C LEU A 13 15.68 7.45 -36.12
N SER A 14 14.65 8.07 -36.68
CA SER A 14 14.06 9.26 -36.07
C SER A 14 13.44 8.79 -34.76
N TRP A 15 14.03 9.12 -33.62
CA TRP A 15 13.51 8.75 -32.29
C TRP A 15 12.15 9.43 -31.98
N TRP A 16 11.74 10.37 -32.83
CA TRP A 16 10.52 11.16 -32.71
C TRP A 16 9.23 10.36 -32.46
N PRO A 17 8.91 9.26 -33.17
CA PRO A 17 7.71 8.48 -32.89
C PRO A 17 7.75 7.82 -31.51
N ALA A 18 8.91 7.32 -31.08
CA ALA A 18 9.07 6.72 -29.74
C ALA A 18 8.92 7.77 -28.64
N LEU A 19 9.54 8.96 -28.82
CA LEU A 19 9.40 10.09 -27.91
C LEU A 19 7.94 10.59 -27.84
N LEU A 20 7.22 10.62 -28.97
CA LEU A 20 5.82 10.99 -29.02
C LEU A 20 4.93 10.00 -28.27
N VAL A 21 5.14 8.69 -28.47
CA VAL A 21 4.41 7.64 -27.73
C VAL A 21 4.72 7.72 -26.23
N MET A 22 5.98 8.00 -25.86
CA MET A 22 6.36 8.22 -24.46
C MET A 22 5.72 9.46 -23.85
N ALA A 23 5.63 10.56 -24.59
CA ALA A 23 4.95 11.77 -24.15
C ALA A 23 3.44 11.54 -23.99
N LEU A 24 2.80 10.83 -24.92
CA LEU A 24 1.41 10.42 -24.84
C LEU A 24 1.17 9.52 -23.61
N TYR A 25 2.04 8.54 -23.41
CA TYR A 25 1.97 7.63 -22.27
C TYR A 25 2.10 8.42 -20.94
N ALA A 26 3.12 9.27 -20.81
CA ALA A 26 3.32 10.10 -19.62
C ALA A 26 2.15 11.04 -19.34
N GLY A 27 1.63 11.71 -20.37
CA GLY A 27 0.43 12.55 -20.26
C GLY A 27 -0.80 11.76 -19.85
N SER A 28 -0.94 10.53 -20.33
CA SER A 28 -2.04 9.63 -19.99
C SER A 28 -1.95 9.11 -18.55
N VAL A 29 -0.76 8.74 -18.08
CA VAL A 29 -0.51 8.38 -16.66
C VAL A 29 -0.83 9.57 -15.76
N LEU A 30 -0.35 10.77 -16.11
CA LEU A 30 -0.59 11.98 -15.32
C LEU A 30 -2.08 12.31 -15.26
N LEU A 31 -2.77 12.28 -16.41
CA LEU A 31 -4.21 12.55 -16.47
C LEU A 31 -5.01 11.50 -15.68
N PHE A 32 -4.68 10.21 -15.82
CA PHE A 32 -5.35 9.14 -15.08
C PHE A 32 -5.17 9.34 -13.57
N THR A 33 -3.92 9.47 -13.10
CA THR A 33 -3.60 9.59 -11.67
C THR A 33 -4.16 10.86 -11.06
N THR A 34 -4.02 12.03 -11.70
CA THR A 34 -4.63 13.30 -11.22
C THR A 34 -6.15 13.26 -11.20
N SER A 35 -6.78 12.46 -12.05
CA SER A 35 -8.23 12.26 -12.05
C SER A 35 -8.72 11.34 -10.93
N MET A 36 -7.82 10.55 -10.32
CA MET A 36 -8.10 9.74 -9.13
C MET A 36 -7.84 10.47 -7.82
N LEU A 37 -7.02 11.53 -7.83
CA LEU A 37 -6.69 12.32 -6.64
C LEU A 37 -7.85 13.26 -6.26
N SER A 38 -8.24 13.29 -4.99
CA SER A 38 -9.15 14.33 -4.47
C SER A 38 -8.48 15.69 -4.59
N THR A 39 -9.13 16.66 -5.25
CA THR A 39 -8.61 18.03 -5.39
C THR A 39 -8.93 18.91 -4.19
N SER A 40 -9.45 18.34 -3.09
CA SER A 40 -9.80 19.12 -1.89
C SER A 40 -8.53 19.53 -1.13
N ILE A 41 -8.31 20.84 -0.99
CA ILE A 41 -7.17 21.39 -0.28
C ILE A 41 -7.45 21.31 1.23
N VAL A 42 -6.58 20.64 1.98
CA VAL A 42 -6.62 20.67 3.45
C VAL A 42 -6.39 22.12 3.91
N ARG A 43 -7.39 22.68 4.59
CA ARG A 43 -7.29 24.03 5.17
C ARG A 43 -6.84 23.93 6.62
N ARG A 44 -5.77 24.65 6.96
CA ARG A 44 -5.25 24.80 8.33
C ARG A 44 -5.90 25.95 9.10
N THR A 45 -6.91 26.60 8.53
CA THR A 45 -7.67 27.68 9.17
C THR A 45 -8.41 27.14 10.39
N VAL A 46 -8.31 27.84 11.51
CA VAL A 46 -9.01 27.52 12.76
C VAL A 46 -10.23 28.44 12.89
N ALA A 47 -11.39 27.88 13.22
CA ALA A 47 -12.60 28.64 13.44
C ALA A 47 -12.52 29.42 14.76
N THR A 48 -13.00 30.66 14.74
CA THR A 48 -13.05 31.57 15.90
C THR A 48 -14.46 32.04 16.24
N GLU A 49 -15.40 31.92 15.31
CA GLU A 49 -16.78 32.37 15.49
C GLU A 49 -17.55 31.41 16.39
N LEU A 50 -18.14 31.96 17.46
CA LEU A 50 -19.07 31.26 18.33
C LEU A 50 -20.49 31.37 17.77
N CYS A 51 -21.31 30.36 18.02
CA CYS A 51 -22.74 30.44 17.76
C CYS A 51 -23.43 31.29 18.86
N ASP A 52 -23.26 32.61 18.80
CA ASP A 52 -23.70 33.58 19.82
C ASP A 52 -25.22 33.67 20.02
N GLU A 53 -26.00 33.13 19.08
CA GLU A 53 -27.46 33.07 19.16
C GLU A 53 -27.96 32.05 20.22
N ALA A 54 -27.06 31.23 20.80
CA ALA A 54 -27.32 30.39 21.98
C ALA A 54 -26.77 31.06 23.26
N GLN A 55 -27.66 31.59 24.11
CA GLN A 55 -27.32 32.46 25.25
C GLN A 55 -26.33 31.83 26.28
N ALA A 56 -26.21 30.49 26.36
CA ALA A 56 -25.33 29.74 27.28
C ALA A 56 -24.92 28.37 26.68
N PRO A 57 -23.80 27.73 27.12
CA PRO A 57 -23.51 26.33 26.75
C PRO A 57 -24.64 25.40 27.22
N SER A 58 -24.97 24.40 26.43
CA SER A 58 -26.02 23.43 26.81
C SER A 58 -25.53 22.46 27.88
N VAL A 59 -24.23 22.18 27.93
CA VAL A 59 -23.57 21.37 28.96
C VAL A 59 -22.17 21.90 29.27
N ASP A 60 -21.65 21.52 30.43
CA ASP A 60 -20.31 21.89 30.89
C ASP A 60 -19.24 20.88 30.46
N GLN A 61 -19.63 19.60 30.36
CA GLN A 61 -18.76 18.49 29.99
C GLN A 61 -19.46 17.52 29.00
N VAL A 62 -18.71 17.06 28.01
CA VAL A 62 -19.08 15.94 27.14
C VAL A 62 -18.15 14.76 27.44
N VAL A 63 -18.74 13.60 27.73
CA VAL A 63 -18.04 12.33 27.84
C VAL A 63 -18.33 11.53 26.58
N LEU A 64 -17.30 11.30 25.77
CA LEU A 64 -17.35 10.58 24.50
C LEU A 64 -16.75 9.18 24.69
N LEU A 65 -17.60 8.19 24.84
CA LEU A 65 -17.21 6.77 24.87
C LEU A 65 -17.29 6.21 23.46
N LEU A 66 -16.13 5.98 22.86
CA LEU A 66 -15.99 5.41 21.54
C LEU A 66 -15.74 3.90 21.67
N ILE A 67 -16.55 3.09 20.99
CA ILE A 67 -16.39 1.63 20.94
C ILE A 67 -16.10 1.25 19.50
N ASP A 68 -14.90 0.75 19.23
CA ASP A 68 -14.44 0.37 17.90
C ASP A 68 -15.37 -0.71 17.31
N ALA A 69 -15.84 -0.47 16.10
CA ALA A 69 -16.73 -1.33 15.33
C ALA A 69 -18.09 -1.67 16.00
N LEU A 70 -18.68 -0.74 16.76
CA LEU A 70 -19.97 -0.91 17.42
C LEU A 70 -21.14 -1.02 16.44
N ARG A 71 -21.61 -2.23 16.17
CA ARG A 71 -22.78 -2.47 15.32
C ARG A 71 -24.11 -2.28 16.04
N PRO A 72 -25.19 -1.86 15.34
CA PRO A 72 -26.52 -1.69 15.94
C PRO A 72 -27.08 -2.94 16.63
N ASP A 73 -26.73 -4.14 16.16
CA ASP A 73 -27.19 -5.41 16.74
C ASP A 73 -26.44 -5.83 18.02
N PHE A 74 -25.27 -5.25 18.30
CA PHE A 74 -24.61 -5.36 19.61
C PHE A 74 -25.31 -4.49 20.65
N VAL A 75 -26.03 -3.45 20.20
CA VAL A 75 -26.75 -2.52 21.07
C VAL A 75 -28.19 -2.94 21.30
N LEU A 76 -28.92 -3.26 20.23
CA LEU A 76 -30.36 -3.55 20.27
C LEU A 76 -30.63 -5.01 19.89
N SER A 77 -31.10 -5.79 20.86
CA SER A 77 -31.41 -7.22 20.75
C SER A 77 -32.34 -7.54 19.58
N SER A 78 -33.37 -6.72 19.35
CA SER A 78 -34.33 -6.91 18.25
C SER A 78 -33.74 -6.73 16.85
N LEU A 79 -32.52 -6.19 16.73
CA LEU A 79 -31.83 -6.02 15.45
C LEU A 79 -30.91 -7.20 15.07
N ARG A 80 -30.61 -8.10 16.01
CA ARG A 80 -29.71 -9.25 15.78
C ARG A 80 -30.08 -10.17 14.63
N PRO A 81 -31.34 -10.50 14.35
CA PRO A 81 -31.66 -11.35 13.21
C PRO A 81 -31.14 -10.78 11.88
N PHE A 82 -31.04 -9.44 11.76
CA PHE A 82 -30.67 -8.74 10.53
C PHE A 82 -29.16 -8.58 10.33
N ALA A 83 -28.39 -8.81 11.39
CA ALA A 83 -26.92 -8.84 11.41
C ALA A 83 -26.33 -9.75 10.33
N ARG A 84 -26.87 -10.97 10.22
CA ARG A 84 -26.31 -12.04 9.37
C ARG A 84 -26.62 -11.90 7.89
N ILE A 85 -27.61 -11.08 7.53
CA ILE A 85 -28.09 -10.90 6.16
C ILE A 85 -27.62 -9.60 5.51
N GLY A 86 -26.50 -9.04 5.99
CA GLY A 86 -25.92 -7.83 5.39
C GLY A 86 -26.50 -6.51 5.92
N GLY A 87 -27.09 -6.50 7.12
CA GLY A 87 -27.49 -5.27 7.81
C GLY A 87 -28.78 -4.61 7.30
N ARG A 88 -29.60 -5.32 6.51
CA ARG A 88 -30.90 -4.82 6.03
C ARG A 88 -32.05 -5.49 6.76
N CYS A 89 -32.89 -4.72 7.44
CA CYS A 89 -34.07 -5.24 8.14
C CYS A 89 -35.27 -5.41 7.19
N THR A 90 -35.10 -6.06 6.04
CA THR A 90 -36.17 -6.27 5.04
C THR A 90 -37.02 -7.50 5.35
N ALA A 91 -38.30 -7.47 4.99
CA ALA A 91 -39.33 -8.48 5.32
C ALA A 91 -39.16 -9.88 4.69
N HIS A 92 -37.98 -10.24 4.17
CA HIS A 92 -37.80 -11.46 3.40
C HIS A 92 -37.78 -12.76 4.23
N GLU A 93 -37.96 -12.68 5.54
CA GLU A 93 -37.90 -13.83 6.48
C GLU A 93 -39.20 -14.16 7.21
N ASP A 94 -40.35 -13.54 6.90
CA ASP A 94 -41.65 -14.11 7.32
C ASP A 94 -41.88 -15.53 6.72
N ALA A 95 -41.00 -15.98 5.81
CA ALA A 95 -40.96 -17.33 5.23
C ALA A 95 -40.08 -18.35 5.98
N LEU A 96 -39.22 -17.92 6.93
CA LEU A 96 -38.41 -18.81 7.78
C LEU A 96 -39.03 -18.80 9.18
N GLY A 97 -39.93 -19.75 9.44
CA GLY A 97 -40.83 -19.73 10.59
C GLY A 97 -40.18 -19.54 11.99
N PRO A 98 -41.01 -19.24 13.01
CA PRO A 98 -40.60 -18.82 14.36
C PRO A 98 -39.62 -19.75 15.08
N GLN A 99 -39.57 -21.04 14.73
CA GLN A 99 -38.69 -22.03 15.37
C GLN A 99 -37.18 -21.84 15.10
N ARG A 100 -36.77 -21.02 14.12
CA ARG A 100 -35.33 -20.69 13.94
C ARG A 100 -34.89 -19.48 14.76
N LEU A 101 -35.76 -18.50 15.01
CA LEU A 101 -35.43 -17.25 15.74
C LEU A 101 -35.02 -17.52 17.19
N ASP A 102 -35.70 -18.44 17.89
CA ASP A 102 -35.40 -18.80 19.30
C ASP A 102 -33.98 -19.35 19.53
N LYS A 103 -33.31 -19.88 18.49
CA LYS A 103 -31.93 -20.38 18.59
C LYS A 103 -30.87 -19.29 18.34
N PHE A 104 -31.26 -18.13 17.83
CA PHE A 104 -30.38 -17.03 17.45
C PHE A 104 -30.44 -15.83 18.42
N ASP A 105 -31.39 -15.81 19.37
CA ASP A 105 -31.59 -14.70 20.33
C ASP A 105 -30.69 -14.71 21.58
N ALA A 106 -29.78 -15.70 21.74
CA ALA A 106 -29.10 -15.97 23.02
C ALA A 106 -27.78 -15.21 23.32
N GLY A 107 -27.39 -14.19 22.53
CA GLY A 107 -26.17 -13.39 22.79
C GLY A 107 -26.33 -12.29 23.85
N GLN A 108 -25.24 -11.58 24.22
CA GLN A 108 -25.28 -10.39 25.09
C GLN A 108 -25.37 -9.08 24.27
N THR A 109 -26.20 -8.12 24.68
CA THR A 109 -26.27 -6.76 24.10
C THR A 109 -25.91 -5.72 25.15
N LEU A 110 -25.71 -4.46 24.75
CA LEU A 110 -25.65 -3.33 25.66
C LEU A 110 -27.05 -3.02 26.25
N GLN A 111 -27.52 -3.91 27.12
CA GLN A 111 -28.83 -3.85 27.78
C GLN A 111 -29.09 -2.51 28.49
N TYR A 112 -28.06 -1.89 29.06
CA TYR A 112 -28.17 -0.56 29.66
C TYR A 112 -28.74 0.49 28.70
N ILE A 113 -28.32 0.46 27.42
CA ILE A 113 -28.81 1.39 26.40
C ILE A 113 -30.28 1.08 26.10
N GLU A 114 -30.64 -0.18 25.90
CA GLU A 114 -32.04 -0.58 25.66
C GLU A 114 -32.96 -0.17 26.81
N GLU A 115 -32.56 -0.45 28.06
CA GLU A 115 -33.28 -0.09 29.27
C GLU A 115 -33.46 1.43 29.39
N SER A 116 -32.40 2.20 29.14
CA SER A 116 -32.43 3.67 29.20
C SER A 116 -33.35 4.26 28.12
N LEU A 117 -33.35 3.69 26.92
CA LEU A 117 -34.26 4.12 25.85
C LEU A 117 -35.73 3.78 26.15
N ARG A 118 -36.01 2.70 26.88
CA ARG A 118 -37.38 2.32 27.28
C ARG A 118 -37.87 3.05 28.53
N SER A 119 -36.96 3.51 29.40
CA SER A 119 -37.27 4.18 30.66
C SER A 119 -37.80 5.60 30.45
N SER A 120 -38.88 5.98 31.13
CA SER A 120 -39.34 7.38 31.17
C SER A 120 -38.50 8.28 32.07
N GLU A 121 -37.64 7.71 32.92
CA GLU A 121 -36.81 8.44 33.88
C GLU A 121 -35.48 8.89 33.28
N SER A 122 -34.97 8.14 32.30
CA SER A 122 -33.74 8.48 31.59
C SER A 122 -33.99 9.52 30.51
N ALA A 123 -33.28 10.64 30.57
CA ALA A 123 -33.19 11.60 29.47
C ALA A 123 -32.20 11.08 28.43
N ALA A 124 -32.63 10.06 27.69
CA ALA A 124 -31.80 9.34 26.73
C ALA A 124 -32.45 9.21 25.36
N LEU A 125 -31.62 9.28 24.31
CA LEU A 125 -31.97 9.11 22.91
C LEU A 125 -30.89 8.32 22.19
N ALA A 126 -31.21 7.76 21.04
CA ALA A 126 -30.25 7.07 20.20
C ALA A 126 -30.43 7.39 18.72
N PHE A 127 -29.42 7.08 17.92
CA PHE A 127 -29.40 7.25 16.48
C PHE A 127 -28.71 6.06 15.84
N PHE A 128 -29.26 5.60 14.71
CA PHE A 128 -28.43 4.94 13.73
C PHE A 128 -27.38 5.95 13.24
N LEU A 129 -26.12 5.67 13.50
CA LEU A 129 -25.01 6.54 13.13
C LEU A 129 -24.38 5.96 11.86
N VAL A 130 -24.35 6.73 10.77
CA VAL A 130 -23.80 6.25 9.50
C VAL A 130 -22.41 6.83 9.29
N ALA A 131 -21.41 5.95 9.25
CA ALA A 131 -20.03 6.26 8.91
C ALA A 131 -19.83 6.17 7.39
N ASP A 132 -19.33 7.23 6.78
CA ASP A 132 -18.98 7.20 5.36
C ASP A 132 -17.66 6.42 5.14
N PRO A 133 -17.47 5.74 4.00
CA PRO A 133 -16.21 5.06 3.68
C PRO A 133 -15.02 6.04 3.52
N PRO A 134 -13.76 5.59 3.67
CA PRO A 134 -13.36 4.29 4.16
C PRO A 134 -13.64 4.17 5.67
N THR A 135 -14.17 3.01 6.08
CA THR A 135 -14.54 2.69 7.47
C THR A 135 -13.38 2.08 8.24
N THR A 136 -12.22 2.75 8.23
CA THR A 136 -11.06 2.36 9.05
C THR A 136 -10.96 3.27 10.27
N THR A 137 -10.62 2.71 11.44
CA THR A 137 -10.57 3.41 12.74
C THR A 137 -9.95 4.80 12.63
N ALA A 138 -8.67 4.91 12.27
CA ALA A 138 -7.97 6.20 12.20
C ALA A 138 -8.66 7.25 11.30
N GLN A 139 -9.26 6.82 10.18
CA GLN A 139 -9.98 7.70 9.27
C GLN A 139 -11.31 8.17 9.87
N ARG A 140 -11.99 7.30 10.63
CA ARG A 140 -13.22 7.61 11.34
C ARG A 140 -12.98 8.49 12.57
N LEU A 141 -11.90 8.26 13.31
CA LEU A 141 -11.45 9.17 14.39
C LEU A 141 -11.20 10.58 13.86
N LYS A 142 -10.46 10.70 12.74
CA LYS A 142 -10.25 11.98 12.05
C LYS A 142 -11.57 12.63 11.64
N ALA A 143 -12.53 11.86 11.14
CA ALA A 143 -13.85 12.36 10.78
C ALA A 143 -14.66 12.84 12.00
N ILE A 144 -14.70 12.09 13.10
CA ILE A 144 -15.38 12.46 14.36
C ILE A 144 -14.75 13.70 15.00
N ALA A 145 -13.43 13.85 14.92
CA ALA A 145 -12.73 14.98 15.52
C ALA A 145 -12.82 16.26 14.69
N THR A 146 -12.80 16.15 13.36
CA THR A 146 -12.72 17.32 12.45
C THR A 146 -14.05 17.68 11.78
N GLY A 147 -15.00 16.75 11.77
CA GLY A 147 -16.28 16.89 11.07
C GLY A 147 -16.13 16.75 9.57
N THR A 148 -15.03 16.17 9.09
CA THR A 148 -14.68 16.18 7.68
C THR A 148 -14.48 14.78 7.11
N MET A 149 -14.68 14.62 5.80
CA MET A 149 -14.42 13.37 5.10
C MET A 149 -12.92 13.17 4.83
N PRO A 150 -12.33 11.99 5.06
CA PRO A 150 -10.98 11.69 4.58
C PRO A 150 -10.83 12.03 3.10
N ALA A 151 -9.83 12.85 2.72
CA ALA A 151 -9.55 13.04 1.30
C ALA A 151 -8.77 11.83 0.76
N PHE A 152 -9.23 11.25 -0.35
CA PHE A 152 -8.76 9.97 -0.91
C PHE A 152 -7.25 9.75 -0.98
N LEU A 153 -6.50 10.81 -1.27
CA LEU A 153 -5.05 10.81 -1.42
C LEU A 153 -4.53 12.17 -0.94
N GLU A 154 -4.51 12.39 0.38
CA GLU A 154 -3.60 13.40 0.94
C GLU A 154 -2.19 12.79 0.82
N ALA A 155 -1.45 13.22 -0.20
CA ALA A 155 -0.07 12.80 -0.40
C ALA A 155 0.78 13.24 0.80
N GLY A 156 1.02 12.31 1.73
CA GLY A 156 1.76 12.53 2.98
C GLY A 156 0.98 12.06 4.21
N SER A 157 -0.18 12.67 4.50
CA SER A 157 -0.82 12.65 5.83
C SER A 157 -1.82 11.54 6.13
N ASN A 158 -2.10 10.62 5.20
CA ASN A 158 -3.25 9.70 5.32
C ASN A 158 -2.94 8.22 5.53
N PHE A 159 -1.67 7.81 5.63
CA PHE A 159 -1.33 6.38 5.63
C PHE A 159 -0.49 5.90 6.83
N ASN A 160 -0.26 6.80 7.77
CA ASN A 160 0.13 6.56 9.14
C ASN A 160 -0.74 7.53 9.98
N SER A 161 -0.95 7.30 11.27
CA SER A 161 -1.67 8.25 12.15
C SER A 161 -0.87 9.56 12.31
N GLU A 162 -0.64 10.29 11.23
CA GLU A 162 0.08 11.56 11.23
C GLU A 162 -0.79 12.64 11.87
N ALA A 163 -0.13 13.61 12.50
CA ALA A 163 -0.78 14.68 13.21
C ALA A 163 -1.79 15.43 12.31
N VAL A 164 -3.02 15.55 12.78
CA VAL A 164 -4.10 16.27 12.12
C VAL A 164 -3.80 17.77 12.20
N GLU A 165 -3.43 18.36 11.06
CA GLU A 165 -3.10 19.78 10.98
C GLU A 165 -4.33 20.70 10.90
N MET A 166 -5.47 20.15 10.50
CA MET A 166 -6.71 20.91 10.33
C MET A 166 -7.38 21.21 11.67
N ASP A 167 -8.35 22.12 11.63
CA ASP A 167 -9.16 22.44 12.79
C ASP A 167 -10.01 21.23 13.23
N SER A 168 -10.16 21.07 14.54
CA SER A 168 -10.83 19.93 15.17
C SER A 168 -11.47 20.33 16.48
N VAL A 169 -12.52 19.63 16.90
CA VAL A 169 -13.18 19.89 18.18
C VAL A 169 -12.23 19.69 19.37
N VAL A 170 -11.32 18.72 19.29
CA VAL A 170 -10.24 18.51 20.27
C VAL A 170 -9.31 19.74 20.30
N GLY A 171 -8.95 20.28 19.15
CA GLY A 171 -8.18 21.53 19.03
C GLY A 171 -8.89 22.73 19.66
N GLN A 172 -10.21 22.83 19.48
CA GLN A 172 -11.05 23.90 20.04
C GLN A 172 -11.19 23.84 21.57
N MET A 173 -10.86 22.70 22.20
CA MET A 173 -10.81 22.57 23.65
C MET A 173 -9.57 23.21 24.28
N ASN A 174 -8.53 23.50 23.49
CA ASN A 174 -7.31 24.19 23.93
C ASN A 174 -6.71 23.58 25.22
N GLY A 175 -6.50 22.27 25.22
CA GLY A 175 -5.93 21.55 26.36
C GLY A 175 -6.94 21.18 27.45
N SER A 176 -8.23 21.50 27.32
CA SER A 176 -9.28 21.05 28.27
C SER A 176 -9.88 19.67 27.92
N SER A 177 -9.10 18.78 27.32
CA SER A 177 -9.52 17.43 26.95
C SER A 177 -8.73 16.34 27.67
N VAL A 178 -9.38 15.24 28.03
CA VAL A 178 -8.73 14.03 28.56
C VAL A 178 -8.92 12.90 27.56
N LEU A 179 -7.85 12.15 27.30
CA LEU A 179 -7.87 10.93 26.49
C LEU A 179 -7.55 9.71 27.37
N LEU A 180 -8.36 8.67 27.24
CA LEU A 180 -8.15 7.35 27.83
C LEU A 180 -8.35 6.29 26.73
N GLY A 181 -7.44 5.34 26.61
CA GLY A 181 -7.56 4.22 25.68
C GLY A 181 -6.35 4.14 24.78
N ASP A 182 -6.56 4.16 23.47
CA ASP A 182 -5.52 3.80 22.53
C ASP A 182 -4.69 5.02 22.05
N ASP A 183 -3.48 4.76 21.58
CA ASP A 183 -2.53 5.80 21.17
C ASP A 183 -2.81 6.41 19.79
N THR A 184 -3.82 5.94 19.04
CA THR A 184 -4.17 6.52 17.73
C THR A 184 -4.60 7.97 17.87
N TRP A 185 -5.36 8.31 18.91
CA TRP A 185 -5.76 9.69 19.21
C TRP A 185 -4.56 10.59 19.56
N GLU A 186 -3.57 10.08 20.28
CA GLU A 186 -2.35 10.82 20.61
C GLU A 186 -1.51 11.09 19.36
N ARG A 187 -1.41 10.10 18.46
CA ARG A 187 -0.69 10.23 17.19
C ARG A 187 -1.39 11.23 16.25
N LEU A 188 -2.72 11.22 16.21
CA LEU A 188 -3.53 12.18 15.44
C LEU A 188 -3.53 13.59 16.05
N PHE A 189 -3.50 13.71 17.37
CA PHE A 189 -3.56 14.99 18.08
C PHE A 189 -2.43 15.11 19.12
N PRO A 190 -1.16 15.14 18.71
CA PRO A 190 -0.05 15.16 19.65
C PRO A 190 0.08 16.52 20.34
N ASN A 191 0.39 16.52 21.63
CA ASN A 191 0.79 17.75 22.31
C ASN A 191 2.14 18.23 21.73
N THR A 192 2.19 19.49 21.32
CA THR A 192 3.38 20.16 20.77
C THR A 192 3.66 21.44 21.57
N PRO A 193 4.87 22.04 21.48
CA PRO A 193 5.17 23.29 22.17
C PRO A 193 4.21 24.45 21.85
N THR A 194 3.59 24.43 20.66
CA THR A 194 2.69 25.47 20.18
C THR A 194 1.22 25.13 20.29
N ARG A 195 0.87 23.85 20.52
CA ARG A 195 -0.52 23.38 20.51
C ARG A 195 -0.70 22.25 21.50
N ARG A 196 -1.56 22.47 22.48
CA ARG A 196 -1.93 21.46 23.48
C ARG A 196 -3.35 20.97 23.21
N HIS A 197 -3.46 19.67 22.97
CA HIS A 197 -4.72 18.98 22.75
C HIS A 197 -5.23 18.34 24.04
N TRP A 198 -4.34 17.65 24.76
CA TRP A 198 -4.71 16.84 25.93
C TRP A 198 -4.17 17.43 27.23
N LYS A 199 -5.04 17.55 28.23
CA LYS A 199 -4.71 17.77 29.64
C LYS A 199 -3.95 16.57 30.20
N LYS A 200 -4.52 15.39 29.96
CA LYS A 200 -4.01 14.06 30.30
C LYS A 200 -4.34 13.12 29.14
N ALA A 201 -3.38 12.28 28.77
CA ALA A 201 -3.56 11.23 27.78
C ALA A 201 -2.99 9.92 28.34
N VAL A 202 -3.76 8.84 28.18
CA VAL A 202 -3.33 7.46 28.45
C VAL A 202 -3.55 6.68 27.16
N GLY A 203 -2.50 6.50 26.39
CA GLY A 203 -2.50 5.79 25.11
C GLY A 203 -1.81 4.43 25.19
N ILE A 204 -2.57 3.38 24.90
CA ILE A 204 -2.11 2.00 24.74
C ILE A 204 -1.92 1.70 23.24
N PRO A 205 -0.86 0.99 22.83
CA PRO A 205 -0.67 0.64 21.41
C PRO A 205 -1.89 -0.07 20.81
N SER A 206 -2.43 0.45 19.72
CA SER A 206 -3.68 -0.02 19.11
C SER A 206 -3.57 -1.19 18.12
N PHE A 207 -2.37 -1.60 17.72
CA PHE A 207 -2.17 -2.47 16.55
C PHE A 207 -2.05 -3.97 16.86
N ASP A 208 -2.14 -4.39 18.12
CA ASP A 208 -2.13 -5.82 18.48
C ASP A 208 -3.55 -6.39 18.50
N VAL A 209 -4.03 -6.84 17.33
CA VAL A 209 -5.37 -7.46 17.18
C VAL A 209 -5.52 -8.81 17.89
N ALA A 210 -4.45 -9.38 18.44
CA ALA A 210 -4.53 -10.57 19.28
C ALA A 210 -4.80 -10.25 20.75
N ASP A 211 -4.68 -8.97 21.14
CA ASP A 211 -4.97 -8.47 22.46
C ASP A 211 -6.39 -7.89 22.52
N PHE A 212 -7.28 -8.50 23.33
CA PHE A 212 -8.68 -8.06 23.43
C PHE A 212 -8.94 -7.17 24.65
N ASP A 213 -7.98 -7.06 25.56
CA ASP A 213 -8.24 -6.67 26.95
C ASP A 213 -7.37 -5.52 27.43
N THR A 214 -6.07 -5.44 27.06
CA THR A 214 -5.15 -4.46 27.67
C THR A 214 -5.61 -3.02 27.52
N ASN A 215 -6.05 -2.63 26.32
CA ASN A 215 -6.57 -1.28 26.08
C ASN A 215 -7.82 -1.01 26.92
N ASP A 216 -8.80 -1.91 26.86
CA ASP A 216 -10.09 -1.74 27.52
C ASP A 216 -9.92 -1.72 29.05
N ASP A 217 -9.08 -2.59 29.60
CA ASP A 217 -8.75 -2.64 31.03
C ASP A 217 -8.03 -1.37 31.48
N ALA A 218 -7.15 -0.80 30.66
CA ALA A 218 -6.50 0.48 30.95
C ALA A 218 -7.51 1.64 31.00
N VAL A 219 -8.51 1.65 30.10
CA VAL A 219 -9.61 2.62 30.16
C VAL A 219 -10.41 2.43 31.44
N LEU A 220 -10.80 1.19 31.77
CA LEU A 220 -11.62 0.88 32.94
C LEU A 220 -10.93 1.23 34.26
N ALA A 221 -9.60 1.12 34.33
CA ALA A 221 -8.83 1.50 35.51
C ALA A 221 -8.87 3.00 35.81
N GLU A 222 -9.04 3.85 34.79
CA GLU A 222 -8.88 5.30 34.90
C GLU A 222 -10.19 6.09 34.72
N VAL A 223 -11.16 5.58 33.94
CA VAL A 223 -12.33 6.37 33.53
C VAL A 223 -13.17 6.85 34.71
N TYR A 224 -13.40 6.01 35.72
CA TYR A 224 -14.25 6.36 36.87
C TYR A 224 -13.61 7.43 37.75
N SER A 225 -12.29 7.32 37.99
CA SER A 225 -11.55 8.30 38.79
C SER A 225 -11.40 9.63 38.03
N ALA A 226 -11.16 9.58 36.72
CA ALA A 226 -11.12 10.76 35.86
C ALA A 226 -12.45 11.54 35.89
N LEU A 227 -13.60 10.85 35.76
CA LEU A 227 -14.92 11.48 35.83
C LEU A 227 -15.21 12.09 37.21
N ALA A 228 -14.69 11.51 38.29
CA ALA A 228 -14.85 12.06 39.64
C ALA A 228 -13.92 13.25 39.92
N ALA A 229 -12.73 13.28 39.30
CA ALA A 229 -11.71 14.31 39.52
C ALA A 229 -11.88 15.54 38.63
N GLU A 230 -12.39 15.36 37.40
CA GLU A 230 -12.55 16.43 36.42
C GLU A 230 -13.90 17.16 36.58
N THR A 231 -14.19 17.61 37.80
CA THR A 231 -15.32 18.50 38.12
C THR A 231 -14.82 19.85 38.65
N PRO A 232 -15.59 20.95 38.52
CA PRO A 232 -15.20 22.23 39.09
C PRO A 232 -14.85 22.13 40.58
N GLU A 233 -15.68 21.44 41.35
CA GLU A 233 -15.54 21.32 42.81
C GLU A 233 -14.35 20.43 43.21
N ALA A 234 -14.03 19.39 42.43
CA ALA A 234 -12.88 18.53 42.68
C ALA A 234 -11.56 19.22 42.31
N VAL A 235 -11.51 19.91 41.17
CA VAL A 235 -10.34 20.69 40.74
C VAL A 235 -10.03 21.83 41.72
N LEU A 236 -11.07 22.54 42.20
CA LEU A 236 -10.90 23.59 43.22
C LEU A 236 -10.36 23.05 44.54
N ARG A 237 -10.85 21.88 45.01
CA ARG A 237 -10.35 21.22 46.23
C ARG A 237 -8.90 20.77 46.12
N ALA A 238 -8.46 20.35 44.93
CA ALA A 238 -7.10 19.89 44.70
C ALA A 238 -6.07 21.03 44.62
N GLY A 239 -6.49 22.28 44.35
CA GLY A 239 -5.61 23.44 44.10
C GLY A 239 -5.27 24.33 45.30
N ALA A 240 -5.59 23.94 46.53
CA ALA A 240 -5.47 24.80 47.71
C ALA A 240 -4.05 24.82 48.35
N THR A 241 -2.96 24.91 47.57
CA THR A 241 -1.58 24.81 48.10
C THR A 241 -0.74 26.10 48.03
N SER A 242 -0.95 27.04 47.11
CA SER A 242 -0.39 28.41 47.22
C SER A 242 -1.01 29.43 46.25
N PRO A 243 -0.90 30.75 46.51
CA PRO A 243 -1.35 31.80 45.59
C PRO A 243 -0.63 31.85 44.24
N ALA A 244 0.60 31.32 44.15
CA ALA A 244 1.39 31.29 42.92
C ALA A 244 1.02 30.09 42.02
N GLU A 245 0.50 29.00 42.60
CA GLU A 245 0.01 27.82 41.88
C GLU A 245 -1.43 28.03 41.37
N ALA A 246 -2.23 28.86 42.05
CA ALA A 246 -3.60 29.19 41.66
C ALA A 246 -3.72 29.89 40.29
N GLU A 247 -2.70 30.65 39.87
CA GLU A 247 -2.68 31.35 38.57
C GLU A 247 -2.36 30.40 37.40
N GLN A 248 -1.88 29.18 37.67
CA GLN A 248 -1.61 28.11 36.70
C GLN A 248 -2.62 26.95 36.78
N GLN A 249 -3.66 27.06 37.63
CA GLN A 249 -4.62 25.99 37.86
C GLN A 249 -5.47 25.73 36.61
N GLU A 250 -5.28 24.57 35.99
CA GLU A 250 -6.09 24.16 34.84
C GLU A 250 -7.51 23.77 35.28
N GLY A 251 -8.53 24.35 34.65
CA GLY A 251 -9.93 24.01 34.88
C GLY A 251 -10.27 22.53 34.59
N PRO A 252 -11.51 22.10 34.93
CA PRO A 252 -11.95 20.73 34.67
C PRO A 252 -12.01 20.43 33.16
N ALA A 253 -11.78 19.16 32.81
CA ALA A 253 -11.90 18.69 31.44
C ALA A 253 -13.33 18.90 30.91
N ARG A 254 -13.43 19.57 29.76
CA ARG A 254 -14.70 19.82 29.06
C ARG A 254 -15.05 18.69 28.08
N LEU A 255 -14.04 17.94 27.63
CA LEU A 255 -14.20 16.78 26.76
C LEU A 255 -13.39 15.62 27.32
N VAL A 256 -14.03 14.50 27.60
CA VAL A 256 -13.37 13.25 27.99
C VAL A 256 -13.60 12.25 26.87
N VAL A 257 -12.53 11.73 26.28
CA VAL A 257 -12.59 10.69 25.23
C VAL A 257 -12.07 9.39 25.84
N ALA A 258 -12.87 8.34 25.76
CA ALA A 258 -12.49 6.98 26.15
C ALA A 258 -12.71 6.05 24.96
N HIS A 259 -11.66 5.35 24.50
CA HIS A 259 -11.73 4.51 23.30
C HIS A 259 -11.48 3.03 23.62
N PHE A 260 -12.43 2.17 23.27
CA PHE A 260 -12.39 0.71 23.49
C PHE A 260 -12.21 -0.02 22.16
N LEU A 261 -11.34 -1.03 22.13
CA LEU A 261 -10.94 -1.77 20.91
C LEU A 261 -11.41 -3.23 20.89
N GLY A 262 -11.79 -3.79 22.06
CA GLY A 262 -11.93 -5.24 22.22
C GLY A 262 -12.95 -5.89 21.27
N ILE A 263 -14.05 -5.19 20.92
CA ILE A 263 -15.04 -5.71 19.97
C ILE A 263 -14.43 -5.85 18.56
N ASP A 264 -13.76 -4.82 18.05
CA ASP A 264 -13.14 -4.86 16.72
C ASP A 264 -12.08 -5.98 16.63
N HIS A 265 -11.19 -6.04 17.62
CA HIS A 265 -10.15 -7.07 17.67
C HIS A 265 -10.70 -8.50 17.68
N ILE A 266 -11.79 -8.77 18.41
CA ILE A 266 -12.46 -10.08 18.41
C ILE A 266 -13.08 -10.39 17.04
N GLY A 267 -13.73 -9.39 16.42
CA GLY A 267 -14.31 -9.50 15.10
C GLY A 267 -13.28 -10.00 14.08
N HIS A 268 -12.13 -9.33 14.05
CA HIS A 268 -10.99 -9.64 13.19
C HIS A 268 -10.32 -10.97 13.47
N ARG A 269 -10.05 -11.25 14.74
CA ARG A 269 -9.24 -12.40 15.12
C ARG A 269 -10.02 -13.70 15.02
N ILE A 270 -11.35 -13.63 15.18
CA ILE A 270 -12.21 -14.80 15.31
C ILE A 270 -13.50 -14.68 14.49
N SER A 271 -14.41 -13.77 14.86
CA SER A 271 -15.69 -13.44 14.19
C SER A 271 -16.62 -12.68 15.14
N SER A 272 -17.57 -11.93 14.60
CA SER A 272 -18.58 -11.20 15.38
C SER A 272 -19.53 -12.10 16.18
N ASP A 273 -19.68 -13.36 15.78
CA ASP A 273 -20.65 -14.30 16.36
C ASP A 273 -20.03 -15.20 17.44
N ASN A 274 -18.80 -14.89 17.87
CA ASN A 274 -18.05 -15.72 18.78
C ASN A 274 -18.45 -15.50 20.26
N PRO A 275 -18.40 -16.53 21.13
CA PRO A 275 -18.64 -16.36 22.57
C PRO A 275 -17.77 -15.31 23.27
N PHE A 276 -16.53 -15.07 22.82
CA PHE A 276 -15.69 -13.98 23.34
C PHE A 276 -16.32 -12.61 23.11
N MET A 277 -17.04 -12.42 22.00
CA MET A 277 -17.79 -11.19 21.71
C MET A 277 -18.85 -10.93 22.79
N ASN A 278 -19.58 -11.97 23.21
CA ASN A 278 -20.60 -11.85 24.25
C ASN A 278 -20.00 -11.41 25.60
N ALA A 279 -18.84 -11.97 25.96
CA ALA A 279 -18.15 -11.57 27.19
C ALA A 279 -17.68 -10.11 27.13
N LYS A 280 -17.17 -9.68 25.97
CA LYS A 280 -16.72 -8.30 25.76
C LYS A 280 -17.88 -7.30 25.77
N ILE A 281 -19.00 -7.61 25.09
CA ILE A 281 -20.21 -6.78 25.14
C ILE A 281 -20.73 -6.67 26.58
N LEU A 282 -20.70 -7.76 27.36
CA LEU A 282 -21.09 -7.73 28.78
C LEU A 282 -20.16 -6.84 29.62
N GLN A 283 -18.85 -6.86 29.38
CA GLN A 283 -17.89 -5.95 30.03
C GLN A 283 -18.23 -4.49 29.74
N LEU A 284 -18.54 -4.17 28.48
CA LEU A 284 -18.94 -2.82 28.06
C LEU A 284 -20.30 -2.41 28.65
N ASP A 285 -21.27 -3.32 28.74
CA ASP A 285 -22.56 -3.05 29.40
C ASP A 285 -22.36 -2.71 30.90
N GLN A 286 -21.53 -3.49 31.60
CA GLN A 286 -21.18 -3.22 33.00
C GLN A 286 -20.45 -1.89 33.16
N MET A 287 -19.55 -1.57 32.23
CA MET A 287 -18.87 -0.28 32.19
C MET A 287 -19.87 0.88 32.06
N LEU A 288 -20.84 0.78 31.13
CA LEU A 288 -21.87 1.82 30.96
C LEU A 288 -22.72 2.01 32.22
N ARG A 289 -23.11 0.91 32.88
CA ARG A 289 -23.83 0.96 34.17
C ARG A 289 -23.01 1.67 35.25
N ASN A 290 -21.71 1.40 35.33
CA ASN A 290 -20.83 2.02 36.31
C ASN A 290 -20.59 3.50 36.01
N ILE A 291 -20.34 3.88 34.75
CA ILE A 291 -20.19 5.29 34.36
C ILE A 291 -21.47 6.07 34.66
N SER A 292 -22.62 5.51 34.29
CA SER A 292 -23.91 6.12 34.58
C SER A 292 -24.12 6.33 36.07
N ARG A 293 -23.78 5.33 36.90
CA ARG A 293 -23.80 5.46 38.37
C ARG A 293 -22.89 6.58 38.84
N THR A 294 -21.64 6.61 38.39
CA THR A 294 -20.67 7.66 38.73
C THR A 294 -21.18 9.06 38.35
N LEU A 295 -21.77 9.23 37.17
CA LEU A 295 -22.31 10.52 36.71
C LEU A 295 -23.54 10.97 37.51
N ARG A 296 -24.41 10.04 37.94
CA ARG A 296 -25.59 10.36 38.77
C ARG A 296 -25.23 10.65 40.23
N GLU A 297 -24.22 9.97 40.77
CA GLU A 297 -23.87 10.03 42.19
C GLU A 297 -22.80 11.09 42.50
N ARG A 298 -22.02 11.53 41.51
CA ARG A 298 -20.97 12.54 41.76
C ARG A 298 -21.59 13.87 42.19
N ALA A 299 -21.07 14.42 43.30
CA ALA A 299 -21.50 15.69 43.86
C ALA A 299 -20.88 16.87 43.08
N THR A 300 -21.65 17.46 42.15
CA THR A 300 -21.18 18.56 41.29
C THR A 300 -22.34 19.38 40.75
N SER A 301 -22.08 20.66 40.48
CA SER A 301 -23.00 21.55 39.74
C SER A 301 -22.95 21.33 38.22
N MET A 302 -22.00 20.53 37.74
CA MET A 302 -21.68 20.36 36.33
C MET A 302 -22.71 19.53 35.56
N ASN A 303 -23.29 20.12 34.51
CA ASN A 303 -24.18 19.40 33.58
C ASN A 303 -23.37 18.63 32.55
N THR A 304 -23.74 17.37 32.30
CA THR A 304 -22.93 16.43 31.51
C THR A 304 -23.73 15.74 30.43
N MET A 305 -23.18 15.68 29.22
CA MET A 305 -23.70 14.84 28.15
C MET A 305 -22.80 13.61 27.97
N LEU A 306 -23.38 12.41 28.13
CA LEU A 306 -22.73 11.16 27.77
C LEU A 306 -23.08 10.81 26.32
N LEU A 307 -22.07 10.63 25.48
CA LEU A 307 -22.20 10.16 24.11
C LEU A 307 -21.47 8.82 24.00
N VAL A 308 -22.20 7.75 23.67
CA VAL A 308 -21.64 6.42 23.39
C VAL A 308 -21.82 6.14 21.91
N LEU A 309 -20.75 5.95 21.17
CA LEU A 309 -20.82 5.77 19.73
C LEU A 309 -19.79 4.78 19.21
N GLY A 310 -20.05 4.24 18.02
CA GLY A 310 -19.01 3.57 17.24
C GLY A 310 -18.41 4.48 16.18
N ASP A 311 -17.20 4.14 15.78
CA ASP A 311 -16.47 4.75 14.69
C ASP A 311 -16.79 4.09 13.33
N HIS A 312 -17.11 2.81 13.32
CA HIS A 312 -17.68 2.10 12.16
C HIS A 312 -18.51 0.88 12.62
N GLY A 313 -19.03 0.14 11.64
CA GLY A 313 -19.50 -1.23 11.83
C GLY A 313 -18.47 -2.23 11.29
N MET A 314 -18.83 -3.51 11.22
CA MET A 314 -18.00 -4.57 10.66
C MET A 314 -18.87 -5.66 10.02
N THR A 315 -18.30 -6.42 9.09
CA THR A 315 -18.93 -7.67 8.63
C THR A 315 -18.87 -8.74 9.72
N ASN A 316 -19.51 -9.90 9.50
CA ASN A 316 -19.46 -10.99 10.50
C ASN A 316 -18.08 -11.66 10.62
N SER A 317 -17.25 -11.52 9.58
CA SER A 317 -15.84 -11.95 9.58
C SER A 317 -14.90 -10.91 10.21
N GLY A 318 -15.43 -9.79 10.69
CA GLY A 318 -14.63 -8.68 11.23
C GLY A 318 -14.20 -7.66 10.18
N ASP A 319 -14.33 -7.94 8.89
CA ASP A 319 -13.85 -7.03 7.85
C ASP A 319 -14.54 -5.65 7.91
N HIS A 320 -13.76 -4.59 7.74
CA HIS A 320 -14.19 -3.20 7.57
C HIS A 320 -13.24 -2.45 6.60
N GLY A 321 -13.46 -1.16 6.41
CA GLY A 321 -12.80 -0.33 5.38
C GLY A 321 -13.67 -0.05 4.16
N GLY A 322 -14.80 -0.74 4.06
CA GLY A 322 -15.77 -0.70 2.98
C GLY A 322 -16.99 0.24 3.13
N ASP A 323 -17.96 0.06 2.24
CA ASP A 323 -19.21 0.84 2.11
C ASP A 323 -20.47 -0.02 2.30
N SER A 324 -20.31 -1.29 2.67
CA SER A 324 -21.46 -2.13 2.96
C SER A 324 -22.24 -1.58 4.16
N ALA A 325 -23.53 -1.89 4.24
CA ALA A 325 -24.36 -1.45 5.36
C ALA A 325 -23.81 -1.96 6.71
N GLN A 326 -23.26 -3.18 6.74
CA GLN A 326 -22.63 -3.75 7.93
C GLN A 326 -21.40 -2.95 8.40
N GLU A 327 -20.61 -2.43 7.47
CA GLU A 327 -19.40 -1.68 7.77
C GLU A 327 -19.68 -0.19 8.05
N THR A 328 -20.74 0.36 7.46
CA THR A 328 -21.07 1.79 7.56
C THR A 328 -22.10 2.10 8.65
N ASP A 329 -22.99 1.16 8.99
CA ASP A 329 -23.98 1.35 10.04
C ASP A 329 -23.39 1.05 11.40
N THR A 330 -23.32 2.08 12.22
CA THR A 330 -22.95 2.03 13.63
C THR A 330 -24.05 2.69 14.47
N PHE A 331 -23.76 3.02 15.72
CA PHE A 331 -24.75 3.48 16.69
C PHE A 331 -24.24 4.70 17.45
N LEU A 332 -25.17 5.58 17.85
CA LEU A 332 -24.92 6.69 18.77
C LEU A 332 -26.02 6.68 19.83
N PHE A 333 -25.64 6.65 21.09
CA PHE A 333 -26.49 6.82 22.26
C PHE A 333 -26.09 8.11 22.99
N ALA A 334 -27.09 8.91 23.38
CA ALA A 334 -26.90 10.16 24.10
C ALA A 334 -27.75 10.16 25.37
N GLU A 335 -27.15 10.46 26.51
CA GLU A 335 -27.85 10.58 27.79
C GLU A 335 -27.38 11.84 28.55
N TYR A 336 -28.36 12.60 29.03
CA TYR A 336 -28.11 13.85 29.76
C TYR A 336 -28.14 13.62 31.29
N PHE A 337 -27.11 14.12 31.97
CA PHE A 337 -26.97 14.08 33.42
C PHE A 337 -26.90 15.51 33.97
N PRO A 338 -27.95 16.00 34.65
CA PRO A 338 -27.93 17.31 35.29
C PRO A 338 -27.01 17.32 36.51
N GLY A 339 -26.48 18.50 36.86
CA GLY A 339 -25.73 18.69 38.11
C GLY A 339 -26.55 18.31 39.35
N THR A 340 -25.91 17.65 40.31
CA THR A 340 -26.53 17.16 41.56
C THR A 340 -26.54 18.22 42.67
N GLN A 341 -25.71 19.27 42.56
CA GLN A 341 -25.69 20.40 43.48
C GLN A 341 -26.42 21.61 42.86
N ALA A 342 -27.73 21.67 43.03
CA ALA A 342 -28.50 22.91 42.83
C ALA A 342 -28.45 23.71 44.14
N ASP A 343 -28.12 25.00 44.04
CA ASP A 343 -28.09 25.91 45.18
C ASP A 343 -29.44 25.86 45.94
N VAL A 344 -29.38 25.71 47.27
CA VAL A 344 -30.50 25.34 48.17
C VAL A 344 -31.55 26.47 48.33
N THR A 345 -31.54 27.48 47.48
CA THR A 345 -32.35 28.70 47.63
C THR A 345 -33.35 28.98 46.50
N HIS A 346 -33.49 28.11 45.49
CA HIS A 346 -34.49 28.32 44.43
C HIS A 346 -35.80 27.52 44.66
N THR A 347 -36.89 28.25 44.87
CA THR A 347 -38.29 27.79 45.04
C THR A 347 -38.96 27.29 43.76
N HIS A 348 -38.21 26.96 42.71
CA HIS A 348 -38.73 26.36 41.48
C HIS A 348 -37.82 25.21 41.02
N PRO A 349 -38.37 24.01 40.72
CA PRO A 349 -37.57 22.90 40.22
C PRO A 349 -36.89 23.28 38.89
N PRO A 350 -35.64 22.87 38.64
CA PRO A 350 -35.00 23.08 37.34
C PRO A 350 -35.89 22.47 36.24
N PRO A 351 -36.00 23.10 35.06
CA PRO A 351 -36.83 22.61 33.96
C PRO A 351 -36.54 21.13 33.73
N SER A 352 -37.59 20.32 33.84
CA SER A 352 -37.45 18.88 34.08
C SER A 352 -36.82 18.19 32.87
N ALA A 353 -35.93 17.23 33.13
CA ALA A 353 -35.34 16.35 32.11
C ALA A 353 -36.40 15.70 31.18
N SER A 354 -37.63 15.52 31.69
CA SER A 354 -38.80 15.09 30.92
C SER A 354 -39.25 16.08 29.84
N SER A 355 -39.17 17.39 30.08
CA SER A 355 -39.54 18.42 29.10
C SER A 355 -38.52 18.52 27.96
N ASN A 356 -37.22 18.38 28.29
CA ASN A 356 -36.12 18.24 27.33
C ASN A 356 -36.35 17.03 26.42
N LEU A 357 -36.58 15.87 27.04
CA LEU A 357 -36.83 14.62 26.32
C LEU A 357 -38.06 14.71 25.41
N ALA A 358 -39.18 15.26 25.90
CA ALA A 358 -40.39 15.43 25.10
C ALA A 358 -40.17 16.36 23.89
N ARG A 359 -39.36 17.41 24.03
CA ARG A 359 -39.00 18.29 22.90
C ARG A 359 -38.12 17.54 21.90
N ALA A 360 -37.15 16.76 22.37
CA ALA A 360 -36.28 15.97 21.51
C ALA A 360 -37.05 14.88 20.75
N GLN A 361 -37.99 14.18 21.41
CA GLN A 361 -38.85 13.17 20.80
C GLN A 361 -39.66 13.75 19.62
N ARG A 362 -40.26 14.93 19.81
CA ARG A 362 -40.99 15.63 18.73
C ARG A 362 -40.11 15.96 17.53
N LEU A 363 -38.83 16.30 17.76
CA LEU A 363 -37.88 16.57 16.68
C LEU A 363 -37.51 15.29 15.91
N ILE A 364 -37.27 14.16 16.60
CA ILE A 364 -37.04 12.85 15.96
C ILE A 364 -38.23 12.47 15.06
N GLU A 365 -39.44 12.51 15.61
CA GLU A 365 -40.66 12.20 14.86
C GLU A 365 -40.82 13.10 13.63
N ARG A 366 -40.56 14.40 13.79
CA ARG A 366 -40.63 15.36 12.71
C ARG A 366 -39.61 15.04 11.61
N ARG A 367 -38.36 14.71 11.94
CA ARG A 367 -37.36 14.37 10.92
C ARG A 367 -37.70 13.12 10.12
N TRP A 368 -38.14 12.06 10.79
CA TRP A 368 -38.57 10.83 10.11
C TRP A 368 -39.76 11.10 9.18
N ARG A 369 -40.66 12.00 9.57
CA ARG A 369 -41.83 12.43 8.77
C ARG A 369 -41.43 13.31 7.59
N ASP A 370 -40.60 14.32 7.82
CA ASP A 370 -40.23 15.33 6.82
C ASP A 370 -39.27 14.79 5.75
N GLY A 371 -38.56 13.68 6.03
CA GLY A 371 -37.73 12.99 5.04
C GLY A 371 -36.55 13.84 4.53
N VAL A 372 -36.04 14.76 5.37
CA VAL A 372 -34.94 15.67 5.01
C VAL A 372 -33.70 14.91 4.56
N ASP A 373 -33.49 13.71 5.10
CA ASP A 373 -32.42 12.79 4.76
C ASP A 373 -32.93 11.50 4.12
N ALA A 374 -33.32 11.59 2.85
CA ALA A 374 -33.79 10.44 2.06
C ALA A 374 -32.79 9.25 2.05
N GLU A 375 -31.50 9.50 2.27
CA GLU A 375 -30.49 8.43 2.39
C GLU A 375 -30.72 7.50 3.60
N PHE A 376 -31.41 7.97 4.64
CA PHE A 376 -31.79 7.15 5.80
C PHE A 376 -33.08 6.37 5.58
N ASP A 377 -33.75 6.48 4.43
CA ASP A 377 -34.96 5.71 4.13
C ASP A 377 -34.69 4.20 4.20
N ARG A 378 -33.47 3.76 3.88
CA ARG A 378 -33.03 2.36 4.03
C ARG A 378 -33.07 1.84 5.47
N LEU A 379 -33.01 2.73 6.46
CA LEU A 379 -33.00 2.40 7.89
C LEU A 379 -34.42 2.35 8.48
N ARG A 380 -35.46 2.78 7.75
CA ARG A 380 -36.84 2.82 8.26
C ARG A 380 -37.34 1.45 8.71
N SER A 381 -36.96 0.39 8.01
CA SER A 381 -37.37 -0.96 8.39
C SER A 381 -36.67 -1.45 9.66
N CYS A 382 -35.41 -1.06 9.86
CA CYS A 382 -34.69 -1.32 11.11
C CYS A 382 -35.24 -0.49 12.26
N HIS A 383 -35.52 0.80 12.03
CA HIS A 383 -36.20 1.68 12.97
C HIS A 383 -37.53 1.11 13.46
N ALA A 384 -38.33 0.54 12.55
CA ALA A 384 -39.61 -0.08 12.88
C ALA A 384 -39.49 -1.34 13.75
N ARG A 385 -38.34 -2.05 13.68
CA ARG A 385 -38.07 -3.34 14.34
C ARG A 385 -37.06 -3.24 15.50
N ALA A 386 -36.61 -2.04 15.84
CA ALA A 386 -35.54 -1.81 16.82
C ALA A 386 -35.89 -2.18 18.27
N GLY A 387 -37.15 -2.48 18.57
CA GLY A 387 -37.58 -2.90 19.92
C GLY A 387 -37.55 -1.79 20.98
N VAL A 388 -37.39 -0.53 20.57
CA VAL A 388 -37.34 0.67 21.44
C VAL A 388 -38.34 1.73 20.94
N PRO A 389 -38.71 2.73 21.76
CA PRO A 389 -39.62 3.80 21.34
C PRO A 389 -39.12 4.52 20.08
N ARG A 390 -39.99 4.65 19.07
CA ARG A 390 -39.64 5.17 17.74
C ARG A 390 -39.26 6.65 17.75
N ASP A 391 -39.84 7.39 18.67
CA ASP A 391 -39.57 8.79 18.95
C ASP A 391 -38.27 9.01 19.73
N ARG A 392 -37.58 7.93 20.14
CA ARG A 392 -36.26 7.99 20.80
C ARG A 392 -35.11 7.44 19.95
N LEU A 393 -35.39 6.98 18.73
CA LEU A 393 -34.40 6.44 17.80
C LEU A 393 -34.42 7.23 16.48
N GLY A 394 -33.38 8.03 16.24
CA GLY A 394 -33.16 8.81 15.02
C GLY A 394 -32.18 8.15 14.05
N ALA A 395 -31.74 8.92 13.05
CA ALA A 395 -30.62 8.58 12.18
C ALA A 395 -29.81 9.84 11.86
N THR A 396 -28.48 9.71 11.81
CA THR A 396 -27.56 10.84 11.59
C THR A 396 -26.23 10.37 10.99
N TYR A 397 -25.44 11.27 10.42
CA TYR A 397 -24.09 10.95 9.94
C TYR A 397 -23.06 11.08 11.05
N GLN A 398 -21.99 10.30 10.98
CA GLN A 398 -20.90 10.37 11.95
C GLN A 398 -20.26 11.76 12.05
N VAL A 399 -20.07 12.45 10.92
CA VAL A 399 -19.48 13.80 10.91
C VAL A 399 -20.36 14.84 11.62
N ASP A 400 -21.65 14.54 11.85
CA ASP A 400 -22.58 15.42 12.59
C ASP A 400 -22.21 15.50 14.09
N VAL A 401 -21.47 14.51 14.61
CA VAL A 401 -21.02 14.48 16.02
C VAL A 401 -20.11 15.68 16.32
N THR A 402 -19.20 16.03 15.42
CA THR A 402 -18.24 17.12 15.64
C THR A 402 -18.93 18.47 15.87
N ALA A 403 -19.85 18.84 14.97
CA ALA A 403 -20.60 20.08 15.08
C ALA A 403 -21.48 20.08 16.34
N THR A 404 -22.03 18.92 16.70
CA THR A 404 -22.87 18.74 17.89
C THR A 404 -22.07 18.94 19.18
N VAL A 405 -20.89 18.33 19.30
CA VAL A 405 -20.01 18.52 20.48
C VAL A 405 -19.57 19.99 20.60
N ALA A 406 -19.22 20.63 19.49
CA ALA A 406 -18.90 22.05 19.47
C ALA A 406 -20.09 22.91 19.96
N ALA A 407 -21.30 22.65 19.49
CA ALA A 407 -22.51 23.36 19.90
C ALA A 407 -22.82 23.15 21.39
N LEU A 408 -22.76 21.91 21.88
CA LEU A 408 -23.02 21.55 23.28
C LEU A 408 -22.09 22.30 24.25
N LEU A 409 -20.80 22.37 23.92
CA LEU A 409 -19.77 22.98 24.76
C LEU A 409 -19.56 24.48 24.51
N ARG A 410 -20.36 25.08 23.61
CA ARG A 410 -20.22 26.47 23.14
C ARG A 410 -18.80 26.75 22.64
N LYS A 411 -18.32 25.94 21.71
CA LYS A 411 -17.07 26.12 20.98
C LYS A 411 -17.35 26.41 19.50
N PRO A 412 -16.43 27.07 18.78
CA PRO A 412 -16.53 27.22 17.34
C PRO A 412 -16.69 25.85 16.67
N ILE A 413 -17.63 25.74 15.73
CA ILE A 413 -17.73 24.57 14.86
C ILE A 413 -16.44 24.55 14.02
N PRO A 414 -15.66 23.44 14.00
CA PRO A 414 -14.39 23.40 13.29
C PRO A 414 -14.50 23.90 11.86
N TYR A 415 -13.54 24.69 11.41
CA TYR A 415 -13.66 25.48 10.18
C TYR A 415 -14.02 24.64 8.94
N SER A 416 -13.44 23.45 8.81
CA SER A 416 -13.65 22.56 7.66
C SER A 416 -14.78 21.55 7.85
N ASN A 417 -15.52 21.62 8.96
CA ASN A 417 -16.62 20.71 9.28
C ASN A 417 -17.67 20.71 8.15
N LEU A 418 -18.08 19.51 7.75
CA LEU A 418 -19.12 19.22 6.76
C LEU A 418 -20.38 18.67 7.42
N GLY A 419 -20.29 18.27 8.68
CA GLY A 419 -21.40 17.75 9.47
C GLY A 419 -22.38 18.82 9.93
N ARG A 420 -23.51 18.37 10.43
CA ARG A 420 -24.60 19.18 10.94
C ARG A 420 -24.70 19.03 12.44
N VAL A 421 -25.14 20.06 13.15
CA VAL A 421 -25.55 19.90 14.54
C VAL A 421 -26.75 18.93 14.60
N ILE A 422 -26.77 18.04 15.59
CA ILE A 422 -27.88 17.14 15.90
C ILE A 422 -28.77 17.86 16.95
N PRO A 423 -29.80 18.63 16.53
CA PRO A 423 -30.59 19.43 17.46
C PRO A 423 -31.27 18.64 18.57
N GLU A 424 -31.60 17.35 18.41
CA GLU A 424 -32.20 16.58 19.51
C GLU A 424 -31.26 16.42 20.69
N VAL A 425 -29.97 16.18 20.42
CA VAL A 425 -28.96 16.04 21.48
C VAL A 425 -28.79 17.38 22.21
N VAL A 426 -28.85 18.50 21.47
CA VAL A 426 -28.77 19.84 22.08
C VAL A 426 -30.00 20.14 22.95
N VAL A 427 -31.21 19.86 22.47
CA VAL A 427 -32.43 20.12 23.26
C VAL A 427 -32.65 19.11 24.39
N LEU A 428 -32.03 17.93 24.31
CA LEU A 428 -32.00 16.95 25.40
C LEU A 428 -31.28 17.51 26.63
N ALA A 429 -30.25 18.34 26.43
CA ALA A 429 -29.58 19.08 27.48
C ALA A 429 -30.33 20.38 27.87
N ASN A 430 -30.90 21.09 26.90
CA ASN A 430 -31.60 22.35 27.14
C ASN A 430 -32.86 22.51 26.26
N ALA A 431 -34.04 22.25 26.82
CA ALA A 431 -35.32 22.42 26.13
C ALA A 431 -35.58 23.85 25.62
N SER A 432 -34.84 24.87 26.04
CA SER A 432 -35.01 26.26 25.59
C SER A 432 -34.08 26.65 24.45
N ALA A 433 -33.20 25.75 24.00
CA ALA A 433 -32.25 26.04 22.92
C ALA A 433 -32.98 26.46 21.63
N ASP A 434 -32.51 27.53 20.99
CA ASP A 434 -33.00 27.95 19.67
C ASP A 434 -32.34 27.10 18.59
N VAL A 435 -33.08 26.10 18.10
CA VAL A 435 -32.61 25.17 17.07
C VAL A 435 -32.36 25.89 15.75
N GLU A 436 -33.19 26.87 15.40
CA GLU A 436 -33.07 27.57 14.12
C GLU A 436 -31.81 28.44 14.09
N ALA A 437 -31.52 29.12 15.20
CA ALA A 437 -30.28 29.86 15.41
C ALA A 437 -29.02 28.99 15.27
N ILE A 438 -29.02 27.82 15.90
CA ILE A 438 -27.88 26.90 15.85
C ILE A 438 -27.68 26.37 14.42
N GLU A 439 -28.76 25.96 13.74
CA GLU A 439 -28.69 25.53 12.34
C GLU A 439 -28.23 26.67 11.41
N ARG A 440 -28.64 27.91 11.67
CA ARG A 440 -28.20 29.09 10.92
C ARG A 440 -26.71 29.37 11.11
N CYS A 441 -26.20 29.23 12.34
CA CYS A 441 -24.77 29.32 12.63
C CYS A 441 -23.98 28.25 11.85
N ASN A 442 -24.42 26.99 11.91
CA ASN A 442 -23.77 25.90 11.20
C ASN A 442 -23.82 26.09 9.68
N LEU A 443 -24.93 26.61 9.15
CA LEU A 443 -25.07 26.94 7.72
C LEU A 443 -24.09 28.05 7.31
N ARG A 444 -23.91 29.10 8.12
CA ARG A 444 -22.90 30.15 7.86
C ARG A 444 -21.49 29.60 7.82
N GLN A 445 -21.13 28.71 8.76
CA GLN A 445 -19.83 28.04 8.76
C GLN A 445 -19.62 27.25 7.46
N LEU A 446 -20.60 26.44 7.06
CA LEU A 446 -20.49 25.62 5.85
C LEU A 446 -20.44 26.49 4.57
N GLN A 447 -21.23 27.55 4.48
CA GLN A 447 -21.19 28.52 3.38
C GLN A 447 -19.84 29.23 3.27
N ARG A 448 -19.26 29.63 4.41
CA ARG A 448 -17.91 30.21 4.46
C ARG A 448 -16.86 29.22 3.94
N TYR A 449 -16.90 27.98 4.43
CA TYR A 449 -16.00 26.93 3.97
C TYR A 449 -16.15 26.67 2.45
N PHE A 450 -17.38 26.58 1.93
CA PHE A 450 -17.63 26.40 0.50
C PHE A 450 -16.99 27.52 -0.36
N LYS A 451 -17.19 28.77 0.06
CA LYS A 451 -16.66 29.95 -0.62
C LYS A 451 -15.13 29.95 -0.60
N GLU A 452 -14.53 29.75 0.56
CA GLU A 452 -13.08 29.88 0.76
C GLU A 452 -12.30 28.64 0.27
N ALA A 453 -12.87 27.45 0.34
CA ALA A 453 -12.30 26.24 -0.25
C ALA A 453 -12.41 26.19 -1.78
N GLY A 454 -13.17 27.11 -2.40
CA GLY A 454 -13.40 27.12 -3.84
C GLY A 454 -14.21 25.90 -4.30
N MET A 455 -15.13 25.40 -3.47
CA MET A 455 -15.97 24.27 -3.86
C MET A 455 -16.88 24.67 -5.03
N ARG A 456 -16.90 23.83 -6.07
CA ARG A 456 -17.74 24.05 -7.25
C ARG A 456 -19.19 23.83 -6.85
N VAL A 457 -19.99 24.88 -6.81
CA VAL A 457 -21.43 24.76 -6.53
C VAL A 457 -22.19 24.63 -7.85
N PRO A 458 -23.05 23.61 -8.03
CA PRO A 458 -23.90 23.49 -9.21
C PRO A 458 -24.83 24.71 -9.37
N ARG A 459 -25.13 25.11 -10.61
CA ARG A 459 -26.01 26.26 -10.87
C ARG A 459 -27.45 26.03 -10.39
N ASP A 460 -27.87 24.77 -10.39
CA ASP A 460 -29.17 24.23 -9.99
C ASP A 460 -29.12 23.61 -8.58
N ALA A 461 -28.17 24.04 -7.74
CA ALA A 461 -28.03 23.57 -6.37
C ALA A 461 -29.35 23.69 -5.60
N SER A 462 -29.86 22.56 -5.10
CA SER A 462 -31.18 22.53 -4.45
C SER A 462 -31.27 23.50 -3.29
N TRP A 463 -30.21 23.68 -2.49
CA TRP A 463 -30.14 24.61 -1.36
C TRP A 463 -30.15 26.10 -1.73
N ALA A 464 -29.99 26.45 -3.01
CA ALA A 464 -30.07 27.83 -3.49
C ALA A 464 -31.51 28.26 -3.86
N THR A 465 -32.47 27.34 -3.83
CA THR A 465 -33.87 27.64 -4.18
C THR A 465 -34.52 28.54 -3.12
N PRO A 466 -35.21 29.64 -3.51
CA PRO A 466 -35.92 30.50 -2.57
C PRO A 466 -36.96 29.73 -1.73
N GLY A 467 -37.10 30.08 -0.45
CA GLY A 467 -38.14 29.54 0.43
C GLY A 467 -37.86 28.15 1.04
N ILE A 468 -36.70 27.55 0.78
CA ILE A 468 -36.28 26.32 1.46
C ILE A 468 -35.86 26.62 2.91
N SER A 469 -36.30 25.78 3.86
CA SER A 469 -35.92 25.90 5.27
C SER A 469 -34.41 25.72 5.49
N ILE A 470 -33.87 26.38 6.53
CA ILE A 470 -32.45 26.30 6.90
C ILE A 470 -32.01 24.84 7.07
N THR A 471 -32.81 24.01 7.75
CA THR A 471 -32.57 22.57 7.92
C THR A 471 -32.35 21.85 6.60
N ARG A 472 -33.18 22.11 5.58
CA ARG A 472 -33.07 21.48 4.25
C ARG A 472 -31.89 22.02 3.46
N GLN A 473 -31.59 23.33 3.57
CA GLN A 473 -30.41 23.92 2.94
C GLN A 473 -29.13 23.27 3.51
N LEU A 474 -29.03 23.22 4.84
CA LEU A 474 -27.90 22.62 5.55
C LEU A 474 -27.73 21.13 5.22
N ALA A 475 -28.83 20.36 5.21
CA ALA A 475 -28.84 18.96 4.80
C ALA A 475 -28.32 18.74 3.38
N ALA A 476 -28.80 19.53 2.43
CA ALA A 476 -28.41 19.39 1.03
C ALA A 476 -26.95 19.84 0.79
N MET A 477 -26.50 20.92 1.44
CA MET A 477 -25.10 21.34 1.38
C MET A 477 -24.14 20.32 2.00
N SER A 478 -24.47 19.81 3.20
CA SER A 478 -23.66 18.78 3.87
C SER A 478 -23.53 17.52 3.01
N ARG A 479 -24.67 17.01 2.51
CA ARG A 479 -24.71 15.87 1.56
C ARG A 479 -23.84 16.12 0.33
N TYR A 480 -23.95 17.30 -0.28
CA TYR A 480 -23.14 17.65 -1.44
C TYR A 480 -21.64 17.67 -1.12
N ALA A 481 -21.24 18.29 -0.01
CA ALA A 481 -19.85 18.38 0.40
C ALA A 481 -19.23 17.00 0.64
N ARG A 482 -19.93 16.13 1.39
CA ARG A 482 -19.47 14.77 1.69
C ARG A 482 -19.28 13.95 0.41
N ARG A 483 -20.22 14.02 -0.54
CA ARG A 483 -20.09 13.32 -1.83
C ARG A 483 -19.00 13.89 -2.72
N THR A 484 -18.88 15.22 -2.80
CA THR A 484 -17.95 15.89 -3.72
C THR A 484 -16.49 15.75 -3.28
N ARG A 485 -16.22 15.72 -1.96
CA ARG A 485 -14.85 15.44 -1.46
C ARG A 485 -14.36 14.06 -1.91
N MET A 486 -15.32 13.20 -2.25
CA MET A 486 -15.10 11.83 -2.63
C MET A 486 -15.16 11.54 -4.14
N ASP A 487 -15.37 12.57 -4.96
CA ASP A 487 -15.67 12.38 -6.37
C ASP A 487 -14.40 12.39 -7.23
N MET A 488 -14.34 11.46 -8.18
CA MET A 488 -13.25 11.33 -9.15
C MET A 488 -13.64 11.97 -10.48
N SER A 489 -12.66 12.45 -11.24
CA SER A 489 -12.89 12.86 -12.63
C SER A 489 -13.02 11.64 -13.55
N ARG A 490 -14.23 11.07 -13.64
CA ARG A 490 -14.52 9.94 -14.54
C ARG A 490 -14.09 10.18 -16.00
N PRO A 491 -14.28 11.38 -16.59
CA PRO A 491 -13.80 11.65 -17.94
C PRO A 491 -12.28 11.61 -18.03
N GLY A 492 -11.56 12.17 -17.06
CA GLY A 492 -10.10 12.15 -17.07
C GLY A 492 -9.52 10.75 -16.85
N MET A 493 -10.14 9.92 -16.01
CA MET A 493 -9.80 8.50 -15.90
C MET A 493 -10.04 7.73 -17.20
N PHE A 494 -11.16 7.98 -17.87
CA PHE A 494 -11.47 7.33 -19.15
C PHE A 494 -10.45 7.73 -20.22
N ILE A 495 -10.21 9.03 -20.39
CA ILE A 495 -9.25 9.55 -21.38
C ILE A 495 -7.84 9.06 -21.06
N GLY A 496 -7.42 9.12 -19.79
CA GLY A 496 -6.11 8.62 -19.35
C GLY A 496 -5.95 7.12 -19.61
N SER A 497 -6.88 6.28 -19.16
CA SER A 497 -6.81 4.82 -19.40
C SER A 497 -6.87 4.47 -20.89
N THR A 498 -7.68 5.17 -21.67
CA THR A 498 -7.75 5.00 -23.13
C THR A 498 -6.43 5.42 -23.80
N GLY A 499 -5.82 6.53 -23.37
CA GLY A 499 -4.51 6.97 -23.86
C GLY A 499 -3.39 5.98 -23.56
N LEU A 500 -3.43 5.32 -22.39
CA LEU A 500 -2.51 4.23 -22.05
C LEU A 500 -2.71 3.01 -22.95
N LEU A 501 -3.96 2.59 -23.19
CA LEU A 501 -4.28 1.50 -24.12
C LEU A 501 -3.84 1.84 -25.55
N LEU A 502 -4.07 3.06 -26.02
CA LEU A 502 -3.61 3.53 -27.33
C LEU A 502 -2.07 3.53 -27.42
N SER A 503 -1.38 3.93 -26.36
CA SER A 503 0.09 3.87 -26.30
C SER A 503 0.59 2.43 -26.41
N ALA A 504 -0.04 1.50 -25.67
CA ALA A 504 0.26 0.07 -25.77
C ALA A 504 -0.02 -0.46 -27.19
N MET A 505 -1.19 -0.20 -27.76
CA MET A 505 -1.53 -0.65 -29.11
C MET A 505 -0.63 -0.02 -30.19
N SER A 506 -0.18 1.22 -30.01
CA SER A 506 0.74 1.89 -30.95
C SER A 506 2.09 1.17 -31.02
N LEU A 507 2.61 0.71 -29.87
CA LEU A 507 3.84 -0.09 -29.85
C LEU A 507 3.67 -1.43 -30.57
N PHE A 508 2.48 -2.02 -30.54
CA PHE A 508 2.19 -3.27 -31.25
C PHE A 508 2.30 -3.15 -32.78
N TRP A 509 2.19 -1.94 -33.33
CA TRP A 509 2.35 -1.71 -34.77
C TRP A 509 3.82 -1.79 -35.20
N SER A 510 4.76 -1.72 -34.25
CA SER A 510 6.18 -1.98 -34.50
C SER A 510 6.37 -3.35 -35.14
N PRO A 511 7.00 -3.44 -36.33
CA PRO A 511 7.31 -4.72 -36.97
C PRO A 511 8.12 -5.64 -36.06
N THR A 512 9.01 -5.09 -35.25
CA THR A 512 9.84 -5.83 -34.28
C THR A 512 8.99 -6.47 -33.19
N ILE A 513 8.07 -5.72 -32.58
CA ILE A 513 7.18 -6.26 -31.53
C ILE A 513 6.25 -7.32 -32.14
N ARG A 514 5.60 -6.99 -33.26
CA ARG A 514 4.67 -7.89 -33.95
C ARG A 514 5.32 -9.20 -34.38
N ALA A 515 6.54 -9.17 -34.92
CA ALA A 515 7.27 -10.38 -35.31
C ALA A 515 7.57 -11.34 -34.14
N HIS A 516 7.58 -10.85 -32.91
CA HIS A 516 7.86 -11.65 -31.71
C HIS A 516 6.65 -11.92 -30.82
N PHE A 517 5.52 -11.24 -31.04
CA PHE A 517 4.26 -11.44 -30.31
C PHE A 517 3.17 -12.18 -31.11
N LEU A 518 3.05 -11.97 -32.44
CA LEU A 518 1.99 -12.59 -33.27
C LEU A 518 2.26 -14.06 -33.66
N PRO A 519 3.47 -14.45 -34.11
CA PRO A 519 3.75 -15.82 -34.53
C PRO A 519 3.75 -16.85 -33.38
N SER A 520 3.77 -16.37 -32.14
CA SER A 520 3.86 -17.14 -30.89
C SER A 520 2.66 -18.05 -30.60
N ILE A 521 1.55 -17.89 -31.34
CA ILE A 521 0.33 -18.71 -31.19
C ILE A 521 0.53 -20.15 -31.73
N GLY A 522 1.63 -20.43 -32.44
CA GLY A 522 1.95 -21.78 -32.96
C GLY A 522 3.29 -22.39 -32.50
N THR A 523 4.25 -21.60 -32.03
CA THR A 523 5.67 -22.00 -31.93
C THR A 523 6.07 -22.50 -30.55
N GLY A 524 6.44 -23.79 -30.41
CA GLY A 524 7.18 -24.32 -29.25
C GLY A 524 6.46 -24.32 -27.89
N TRP A 525 6.61 -25.39 -27.12
CA TRP A 525 5.90 -25.57 -25.84
C TRP A 525 6.21 -24.45 -24.81
N LEU A 526 7.46 -24.01 -24.68
CA LEU A 526 7.89 -22.97 -23.73
C LEU A 526 7.19 -21.61 -23.97
N VAL A 527 7.03 -21.22 -25.24
CA VAL A 527 6.40 -19.94 -25.61
C VAL A 527 4.91 -19.96 -25.30
N ARG A 528 4.22 -21.11 -25.51
CA ARG A 528 2.81 -21.27 -25.13
C ARG A 528 2.61 -21.10 -23.62
N TRP A 529 3.43 -21.75 -22.80
CA TRP A 529 3.39 -21.60 -21.35
C TRP A 529 3.73 -20.18 -20.91
N THR A 530 4.74 -19.56 -21.52
CA THR A 530 5.09 -18.16 -21.25
C THR A 530 3.93 -17.21 -21.57
N THR A 531 3.25 -17.43 -22.70
CA THR A 531 2.10 -16.61 -23.11
C THR A 531 0.94 -16.77 -22.12
N LEU A 532 0.67 -18.01 -21.68
CA LEU A 532 -0.33 -18.26 -20.64
C LEU A 532 0.05 -17.56 -19.32
N THR A 533 1.31 -17.66 -18.89
CA THR A 533 1.81 -16.97 -17.68
C THR A 533 1.64 -15.46 -17.78
N LEU A 534 1.98 -14.85 -18.93
CA LEU A 534 1.79 -13.42 -19.15
C LEU A 534 0.31 -13.03 -19.14
N LEU A 535 -0.56 -13.83 -19.77
CA LEU A 535 -2.01 -13.60 -19.74
C LEU A 535 -2.57 -13.70 -18.33
N LEU A 536 -2.17 -14.71 -17.55
CA LEU A 536 -2.55 -14.83 -16.14
C LEU A 536 -2.08 -13.61 -15.33
N ARG A 537 -0.84 -13.16 -15.52
CA ARG A 537 -0.31 -11.95 -14.88
C ARG A 537 -1.12 -10.69 -15.22
N LEU A 538 -1.51 -10.53 -16.49
CA LEU A 538 -2.30 -9.38 -16.95
C LEU A 538 -3.75 -9.43 -16.47
N CYS A 539 -4.36 -10.62 -16.41
CA CYS A 539 -5.76 -10.77 -15.99
C CYS A 539 -5.95 -10.72 -14.46
N LEU A 540 -4.88 -10.91 -13.69
CA LEU A 540 -4.96 -10.98 -12.24
C LEU A 540 -5.49 -9.70 -11.59
N VAL A 541 -5.23 -8.54 -12.22
CA VAL A 541 -5.75 -7.23 -11.76
C VAL A 541 -7.27 -7.12 -11.77
N PHE A 542 -7.98 -8.11 -12.34
CA PHE A 542 -9.44 -8.20 -12.30
C PHE A 542 -9.96 -9.08 -11.15
N ALA A 543 -9.10 -9.76 -10.40
CA ALA A 543 -9.49 -10.59 -9.27
C ALA A 543 -9.62 -9.77 -7.97
N ASN A 544 -10.68 -10.03 -7.19
CA ASN A 544 -11.01 -9.28 -5.97
C ASN A 544 -9.93 -9.36 -4.85
N SER A 545 -9.05 -10.37 -4.88
CA SER A 545 -8.02 -10.62 -3.85
C SER A 545 -6.58 -10.42 -4.32
N PHE A 546 -6.36 -10.00 -5.57
CA PHE A 546 -5.03 -10.01 -6.20
C PHE A 546 -3.96 -9.21 -5.44
N VAL A 547 -4.28 -8.01 -4.94
CA VAL A 547 -3.29 -7.14 -4.30
C VAL A 547 -2.81 -7.70 -2.95
N VAL A 548 -3.55 -8.62 -2.33
CA VAL A 548 -3.15 -9.22 -1.05
C VAL A 548 -2.07 -10.28 -1.23
N ASN A 549 -2.12 -11.06 -2.33
CA ASN A 549 -1.24 -12.21 -2.56
C ASN A 549 -0.31 -12.04 -3.78
N GLU A 550 -0.22 -10.82 -4.32
CA GLU A 550 0.50 -10.54 -5.56
C GLU A 550 1.96 -11.04 -5.52
N ASP A 551 2.63 -10.87 -4.39
CA ASP A 551 4.00 -11.33 -4.16
C ASP A 551 4.15 -12.86 -4.31
N SER A 552 3.27 -13.62 -3.65
CA SER A 552 3.24 -15.09 -3.71
C SER A 552 2.89 -15.60 -5.10
N GLU A 553 1.97 -14.91 -5.79
CA GLU A 553 1.53 -15.24 -7.14
C GLU A 553 2.66 -15.01 -8.16
N VAL A 554 3.29 -13.83 -8.13
CA VAL A 554 4.42 -13.51 -9.02
C VAL A 554 5.58 -14.47 -8.77
N LEU A 555 5.90 -14.78 -7.50
CA LEU A 555 6.93 -15.77 -7.16
C LEU A 555 6.59 -17.16 -7.73
N GLY A 556 5.32 -17.56 -7.64
CA GLY A 556 4.81 -18.80 -8.22
C GLY A 556 4.95 -18.86 -9.75
N LEU A 557 4.55 -17.78 -10.44
CA LEU A 557 4.67 -17.65 -11.89
C LEU A 557 6.12 -17.69 -12.36
N LEU A 558 7.02 -16.94 -11.70
CA LEU A 558 8.46 -16.95 -12.00
C LEU A 558 9.06 -18.33 -11.81
N SER A 559 8.81 -18.94 -10.65
CA SER A 559 9.33 -20.27 -10.31
C SER A 559 8.92 -21.33 -11.34
N SER A 560 7.67 -21.26 -11.82
CA SER A 560 7.17 -22.17 -12.86
C SER A 560 7.92 -22.01 -14.18
N LEU A 561 8.17 -20.77 -14.63
CA LEU A 561 8.94 -20.53 -15.87
C LEU A 561 10.41 -20.95 -15.73
N LEU A 562 11.05 -20.67 -14.59
CA LEU A 562 12.43 -21.11 -14.34
C LEU A 562 12.52 -22.65 -14.31
N MET A 563 11.50 -23.34 -13.78
CA MET A 563 11.41 -24.80 -13.85
C MET A 563 11.29 -25.31 -15.29
N PHE A 564 10.47 -24.67 -16.13
CA PHE A 564 10.38 -25.02 -17.55
C PHE A 564 11.69 -24.81 -18.31
N LEU A 565 12.52 -23.85 -17.89
CA LEU A 565 13.87 -23.68 -18.43
C LEU A 565 14.85 -24.74 -17.89
N LEU A 566 14.72 -25.15 -16.63
CA LEU A 566 15.66 -26.05 -15.95
C LEU A 566 15.48 -27.52 -16.34
N VAL A 567 14.25 -28.02 -16.34
CA VAL A 567 13.95 -29.45 -16.54
C VAL A 567 14.53 -29.99 -17.85
N PRO A 568 14.35 -29.34 -19.02
CA PRO A 568 14.92 -29.84 -20.28
C PRO A 568 16.45 -29.89 -20.25
N ARG A 569 17.11 -28.91 -19.62
CA ARG A 569 18.58 -28.85 -19.50
C ARG A 569 19.11 -30.01 -18.65
N VAL A 570 18.43 -30.35 -17.56
CA VAL A 570 18.76 -31.49 -16.70
C VAL A 570 18.50 -32.82 -17.41
N LEU A 571 17.38 -32.95 -18.12
CA LEU A 571 17.04 -34.16 -18.88
C LEU A 571 18.03 -34.43 -20.02
N ALA A 572 18.42 -33.39 -20.76
CA ALA A 572 19.43 -33.48 -21.81
C ALA A 572 20.77 -33.95 -21.26
N TRP A 573 21.21 -33.39 -20.13
CA TRP A 573 22.42 -33.84 -19.44
C TRP A 573 22.35 -35.32 -19.01
N ARG A 574 21.23 -35.75 -18.42
CA ARG A 574 21.01 -37.16 -18.03
C ARG A 574 21.06 -38.11 -19.23
N ALA A 575 20.49 -37.72 -20.36
CA ALA A 575 20.51 -38.52 -21.59
C ALA A 575 21.93 -38.64 -22.17
N GLN A 576 22.71 -37.56 -22.13
CA GLN A 576 24.10 -37.55 -22.58
C GLN A 576 25.02 -38.41 -21.69
N HIS A 577 24.76 -38.46 -20.38
CA HIS A 577 25.56 -39.28 -19.45
C HIS A 577 25.16 -40.76 -19.40
N ARG A 578 23.91 -41.10 -19.75
CA ARG A 578 23.48 -42.50 -19.94
C ARG A 578 24.07 -43.13 -21.21
N SER A 579 24.33 -42.34 -22.26
CA SER A 579 24.91 -42.82 -23.52
C SER A 579 26.43 -42.97 -23.48
N SER A 580 27.13 -42.27 -22.58
CA SER A 580 28.58 -42.43 -22.34
C SER A 580 28.94 -43.57 -21.38
N GLY A 581 27.96 -44.30 -20.84
CA GLY A 581 28.14 -45.38 -19.85
C GLY A 581 28.26 -46.80 -20.42
N VAL A 582 28.28 -46.98 -21.74
CA VAL A 582 28.48 -48.29 -22.38
C VAL A 582 29.95 -48.42 -22.79
N GLY A 583 30.77 -48.98 -21.90
CA GLY A 583 32.16 -49.39 -22.18
C GLY A 583 32.25 -50.88 -22.57
N PRO A 584 33.30 -51.29 -23.31
CA PRO A 584 33.40 -52.57 -24.01
C PRO A 584 33.69 -53.77 -23.10
N SER A 585 33.40 -54.96 -23.66
CA SER A 585 33.56 -56.31 -23.11
C SER A 585 34.84 -56.59 -22.29
N ALA A 586 34.63 -57.26 -21.15
CA ALA A 586 35.45 -58.28 -20.48
C ALA A 586 36.98 -58.10 -20.32
N ALA A 587 37.43 -58.05 -19.05
CA ALA A 587 38.51 -58.90 -18.52
C ALA A 587 38.56 -58.85 -16.98
N ALA A 588 38.87 -60.00 -16.38
CA ALA A 588 38.82 -60.33 -14.96
C ALA A 588 39.96 -59.74 -14.12
N GLY A 589 39.78 -59.69 -12.78
CA GLY A 589 40.90 -59.88 -11.85
C GLY A 589 40.91 -59.06 -10.55
N THR A 590 40.69 -59.77 -9.44
CA THR A 590 41.27 -59.59 -8.08
C THR A 590 40.67 -58.59 -7.08
N LYS A 591 40.59 -59.08 -5.83
CA LYS A 591 39.88 -58.57 -4.65
C LYS A 591 40.81 -57.80 -3.69
N LEU A 592 40.17 -56.93 -2.89
CA LEU A 592 40.38 -56.60 -1.47
C LEU A 592 41.55 -55.68 -1.04
N THR A 593 41.25 -54.47 -0.56
CA THR A 593 41.14 -54.09 0.89
C THR A 593 41.25 -52.58 1.11
N THR A 594 40.27 -52.01 1.83
CA THR A 594 40.32 -50.92 2.85
C THR A 594 39.02 -50.10 2.83
N ALA A 595 38.06 -50.58 3.62
CA ALA A 595 36.76 -49.98 3.82
C ALA A 595 36.78 -49.12 5.08
N GLN A 596 37.23 -47.85 4.99
CA GLN A 596 36.80 -46.79 5.94
C GLN A 596 37.20 -45.35 5.58
N GLN A 597 37.72 -45.08 4.37
CA GLN A 597 37.90 -43.70 3.85
C GLN A 597 36.92 -43.34 2.73
N SER A 598 36.04 -44.26 2.33
CA SER A 598 35.38 -44.17 1.03
C SER A 598 33.97 -43.60 1.03
N VAL A 599 33.37 -43.21 2.17
CA VAL A 599 32.01 -42.60 2.18
C VAL A 599 32.10 -41.08 2.07
N LEU A 600 32.94 -40.43 2.87
CA LEU A 600 33.15 -38.98 2.79
C LEU A 600 33.81 -38.58 1.47
N LEU A 601 34.80 -39.36 1.00
CA LEU A 601 35.41 -39.18 -0.33
C LEU A 601 34.44 -39.51 -1.48
N ARG A 602 33.52 -40.47 -1.35
CA ARG A 602 32.49 -40.72 -2.39
C ARG A 602 31.38 -39.66 -2.41
N ILE A 603 31.05 -39.04 -1.28
CA ILE A 603 30.11 -37.91 -1.22
C ILE A 603 30.79 -36.64 -1.76
N LEU A 604 32.07 -36.42 -1.44
CA LEU A 604 32.87 -35.32 -1.99
C LEU A 604 33.21 -35.52 -3.48
N ASP A 605 33.45 -36.75 -3.94
CA ASP A 605 33.62 -37.09 -5.35
C ASP A 605 32.28 -37.08 -6.10
N GLY A 606 31.16 -37.48 -5.46
CA GLY A 606 29.82 -37.39 -6.05
C GLY A 606 29.38 -35.93 -6.25
N THR A 607 29.67 -35.05 -5.29
CA THR A 607 29.41 -33.61 -5.40
C THR A 607 30.37 -32.92 -6.37
N ARG A 608 31.65 -33.32 -6.42
CA ARG A 608 32.59 -32.88 -7.46
C ARG A 608 32.20 -33.36 -8.86
N GLN A 609 31.78 -34.62 -9.02
CA GLN A 609 31.37 -35.19 -10.32
C GLN A 609 30.09 -34.53 -10.85
N ILE A 610 29.13 -34.20 -9.98
CA ILE A 610 27.92 -33.45 -10.36
C ILE A 610 28.28 -32.01 -10.80
N ALA A 611 29.22 -31.35 -10.12
CA ALA A 611 29.67 -30.00 -10.44
C ALA A 611 30.57 -29.91 -11.69
N THR A 612 31.32 -30.98 -12.02
CA THR A 612 32.15 -31.03 -13.24
C THR A 612 31.39 -31.41 -14.51
N ALA A 613 30.18 -31.98 -14.37
CA ALA A 613 29.42 -32.53 -15.48
C ALA A 613 28.23 -31.64 -15.93
N LEU A 614 27.63 -30.87 -15.02
CA LEU A 614 26.48 -30.03 -15.34
C LEU A 614 26.93 -28.66 -15.86
N GLN A 615 26.34 -28.17 -16.96
CA GLN A 615 26.66 -26.84 -17.48
C GLN A 615 26.43 -25.76 -16.41
N ARG A 616 27.35 -24.78 -16.34
CA ARG A 616 27.33 -23.66 -15.37
C ARG A 616 25.97 -22.93 -15.32
N GLU A 617 25.32 -22.80 -16.47
CA GLU A 617 24.00 -22.18 -16.63
C GLU A 617 22.88 -22.98 -15.92
N THR A 618 22.93 -24.32 -15.98
CA THR A 618 21.97 -25.21 -15.31
C THR A 618 22.15 -25.17 -13.79
N ILE A 619 23.40 -25.12 -13.31
CA ILE A 619 23.70 -24.97 -11.88
C ILE A 619 23.16 -23.63 -11.36
N PHE A 620 23.43 -22.54 -12.10
CA PHE A 620 22.92 -21.21 -11.75
C PHE A 620 21.39 -21.19 -11.64
N LEU A 621 20.68 -21.75 -12.62
CA LEU A 621 19.22 -21.77 -12.63
C LEU A 621 18.63 -22.60 -11.48
N GLY A 622 19.25 -23.73 -11.14
CA GLY A 622 18.88 -24.54 -9.97
C GLY A 622 19.09 -23.80 -8.64
N LEU A 623 20.26 -23.16 -8.47
CA LEU A 623 20.55 -22.37 -7.27
C LEU A 623 19.63 -21.16 -7.14
N LEU A 624 19.36 -20.47 -8.26
CA LEU A 624 18.43 -19.34 -8.29
C LEU A 624 17.03 -19.78 -7.84
N LEU A 625 16.51 -20.89 -8.38
CA LEU A 625 15.19 -21.38 -8.02
C LEU A 625 15.09 -21.77 -6.53
N VAL A 626 16.08 -22.48 -6.01
CA VAL A 626 16.14 -22.85 -4.58
C VAL A 626 16.24 -21.61 -3.70
N GLY A 627 17.11 -20.66 -4.07
CA GLY A 627 17.27 -19.39 -3.36
C GLY A 627 15.98 -18.57 -3.34
N LEU A 628 15.25 -18.49 -4.45
CA LEU A 628 13.96 -17.81 -4.51
C LEU A 628 12.91 -18.48 -3.62
N ARG A 629 12.84 -19.82 -3.62
CA ARG A 629 11.84 -20.58 -2.84
C ARG A 629 12.09 -20.57 -1.34
N LEU A 630 13.35 -20.55 -0.91
CA LEU A 630 13.71 -20.51 0.51
C LEU A 630 13.83 -19.08 1.04
N GLY A 631 14.40 -18.18 0.25
CA GLY A 631 14.72 -16.82 0.67
C GLY A 631 13.54 -15.86 0.63
N VAL A 632 12.81 -15.80 -0.49
CA VAL A 632 11.75 -14.79 -0.68
C VAL A 632 10.68 -14.90 0.41
N PRO A 633 10.10 -16.08 0.74
CA PRO A 633 9.07 -16.17 1.79
C PRO A 633 9.51 -15.64 3.16
N THR A 634 10.80 -15.71 3.49
CA THR A 634 11.34 -15.19 4.76
C THR A 634 11.58 -13.69 4.77
N LEU A 635 11.66 -13.08 3.59
CA LEU A 635 11.89 -11.65 3.37
C LEU A 635 10.58 -10.88 3.16
N LEU A 636 9.50 -11.58 2.79
CA LEU A 636 8.18 -10.97 2.63
C LEU A 636 7.68 -10.43 3.97
N ARG A 637 7.09 -9.24 3.92
CA ARG A 637 6.43 -8.62 5.07
C ARG A 637 4.97 -9.04 5.05
N TYR A 638 4.47 -9.50 6.20
CA TYR A 638 3.09 -9.93 6.30
C TYR A 638 2.16 -8.73 6.21
N ARG A 639 1.08 -8.88 5.42
CA ARG A 639 0.02 -7.89 5.35
C ARG A 639 -1.03 -8.30 6.37
N ALA A 640 -1.22 -7.48 7.40
CA ALA A 640 -2.41 -7.61 8.24
C ALA A 640 -3.62 -7.40 7.32
N HIS A 641 -4.47 -8.42 7.21
CA HIS A 641 -5.61 -8.44 6.29
C HIS A 641 -6.62 -7.29 6.53
N ILE A 642 -6.47 -6.66 7.69
CA ILE A 642 -7.46 -5.85 8.41
C ILE A 642 -7.16 -4.35 8.30
N THR A 643 -5.89 -3.95 8.43
CA THR A 643 -5.51 -2.54 8.56
C THR A 643 -4.91 -1.95 7.30
N HIS A 644 -4.70 -2.76 6.25
CA HIS A 644 -3.87 -2.39 5.09
C HIS A 644 -2.46 -1.86 5.46
N THR A 645 -2.04 -2.04 6.72
CA THR A 645 -0.68 -1.76 7.18
C THR A 645 0.14 -3.03 6.97
N VAL A 646 1.31 -2.86 6.38
CA VAL A 646 2.29 -3.93 6.24
C VAL A 646 3.07 -3.98 7.53
N ASP A 647 3.22 -5.17 8.12
CA ASP A 647 4.12 -5.34 9.26
C ASP A 647 5.48 -4.74 8.89
N THR A 648 6.03 -3.92 9.78
CA THR A 648 7.21 -3.10 9.48
C THR A 648 8.46 -3.95 9.19
N GLU A 649 8.50 -5.20 9.67
CA GLU A 649 9.70 -6.03 9.70
C GLU A 649 9.46 -7.46 9.19
N SER A 650 10.29 -7.91 8.25
CA SER A 650 10.32 -9.31 7.80
C SER A 650 10.86 -10.24 8.91
N SER A 651 10.69 -11.55 8.76
CA SER A 651 11.27 -12.53 9.69
C SER A 651 12.80 -12.43 9.74
N VAL A 652 13.43 -12.12 8.60
CA VAL A 652 14.88 -11.89 8.51
C VAL A 652 15.27 -10.58 9.20
N ASP A 653 14.53 -9.49 8.97
CA ASP A 653 14.81 -8.21 9.64
C ASP A 653 14.72 -8.34 11.16
N ARG A 654 13.68 -9.02 11.67
CA ARG A 654 13.52 -9.31 13.10
C ARG A 654 14.69 -10.11 13.67
N ALA A 655 15.16 -11.14 12.95
CA ALA A 655 16.32 -11.92 13.39
C ALA A 655 17.60 -11.07 13.42
N LEU A 656 17.79 -10.17 12.45
CA LEU A 656 18.94 -9.27 12.40
C LEU A 656 18.88 -8.18 13.49
N LEU A 657 17.69 -7.74 13.88
CA LEU A 657 17.48 -6.82 14.99
C LEU A 657 17.77 -7.44 16.37
N GLN A 658 17.95 -8.76 16.47
CA GLN A 658 18.42 -9.42 17.69
C GLN A 658 19.96 -9.44 17.79
N LEU A 659 20.68 -9.11 16.70
CA LEU A 659 22.14 -9.04 16.73
C LEU A 659 22.64 -7.79 17.47
N PRO A 660 23.74 -7.89 18.23
CA PRO A 660 24.44 -6.75 18.85
C PRO A 660 24.71 -5.63 17.84
N ALA A 661 24.55 -4.36 18.25
CA ALA A 661 24.70 -3.20 17.38
C ALA A 661 26.05 -3.16 16.62
N GLY A 662 27.14 -3.64 17.22
CA GLY A 662 28.46 -3.70 16.59
C GLY A 662 28.60 -4.72 15.44
N LEU A 663 27.61 -5.58 15.22
CA LEU A 663 27.58 -6.55 14.11
C LEU A 663 26.66 -6.10 12.95
N ARG A 664 25.99 -4.94 13.08
CA ARG A 664 25.13 -4.38 12.04
C ARG A 664 25.95 -3.44 11.17
N PHE A 665 26.47 -3.97 10.07
CA PHE A 665 27.26 -3.17 9.13
C PHE A 665 26.34 -2.55 8.07
N GLU A 666 26.30 -1.22 7.97
CA GLU A 666 25.47 -0.52 6.98
C GLU A 666 26.00 -0.72 5.55
N GLN A 667 27.27 -1.11 5.43
CA GLN A 667 27.98 -1.31 4.16
C GLN A 667 27.90 -2.75 3.63
N VAL A 668 27.10 -3.65 4.24
CA VAL A 668 27.01 -5.07 3.83
C VAL A 668 26.67 -5.23 2.36
N GLY A 669 25.76 -4.42 1.82
CA GLY A 669 25.38 -4.47 0.41
C GLY A 669 26.58 -4.31 -0.54
N ILE A 670 27.50 -3.38 -0.21
CA ILE A 670 28.71 -3.11 -1.00
C ILE A 670 29.65 -4.32 -0.98
N ILE A 671 29.83 -4.94 0.20
CA ILE A 671 30.72 -6.09 0.39
C ILE A 671 30.15 -7.31 -0.33
N VAL A 672 28.88 -7.64 -0.08
CA VAL A 672 28.19 -8.78 -0.69
C VAL A 672 28.15 -8.62 -2.20
N GLY A 673 27.85 -7.43 -2.71
CA GLY A 673 27.85 -7.13 -4.14
C GLY A 673 29.22 -7.33 -4.78
N GLY A 674 30.30 -6.83 -4.16
CA GLY A 674 31.67 -7.01 -4.66
C GLY A 674 32.13 -8.47 -4.67
N VAL A 675 31.79 -9.23 -3.63
CA VAL A 675 32.09 -10.68 -3.53
C VAL A 675 31.28 -11.47 -4.56
N ALA A 676 29.97 -11.24 -4.63
CA ALA A 676 29.08 -11.91 -5.58
C ALA A 676 29.50 -11.64 -7.03
N TRP A 677 29.85 -10.39 -7.37
CA TRP A 677 30.37 -10.05 -8.69
C TRP A 677 31.68 -10.77 -9.00
N SER A 678 32.62 -10.80 -8.04
CA SER A 678 33.92 -11.47 -8.21
C SER A 678 33.80 -12.99 -8.39
N ALA A 679 32.76 -13.59 -7.80
CA ALA A 679 32.44 -15.00 -7.94
C ALA A 679 31.74 -15.33 -9.27
N LEU A 680 30.76 -14.51 -9.68
CA LEU A 680 30.00 -14.73 -10.91
C LEU A 680 30.80 -14.31 -12.16
N TYR A 681 31.63 -13.28 -12.08
CA TYR A 681 32.31 -12.66 -13.22
C TYR A 681 33.82 -12.44 -13.00
N PRO A 682 34.61 -13.49 -12.72
CA PRO A 682 36.01 -13.35 -12.32
C PRO A 682 36.94 -12.69 -13.35
N HIS A 683 36.51 -12.58 -14.61
CA HIS A 683 37.32 -12.08 -15.73
C HIS A 683 36.74 -10.85 -16.46
N HIS A 684 35.63 -10.26 -16.00
CA HIS A 684 35.01 -9.10 -16.68
C HIS A 684 35.47 -7.76 -16.13
N VAL A 685 35.61 -7.68 -14.82
CA VAL A 685 36.22 -6.55 -14.12
C VAL A 685 37.37 -7.12 -13.30
N ARG A 686 38.56 -6.50 -13.35
CA ARG A 686 39.70 -6.92 -12.54
C ARG A 686 39.30 -6.92 -11.06
N ARG A 687 39.57 -8.02 -10.35
CA ARG A 687 39.24 -8.16 -8.91
C ARG A 687 39.81 -7.03 -8.05
N THR A 688 41.00 -6.53 -8.41
CA THR A 688 41.61 -5.36 -7.77
C THR A 688 40.79 -4.09 -7.98
N ALA A 689 40.22 -3.87 -9.16
CA ALA A 689 39.33 -2.74 -9.42
C ALA A 689 38.01 -2.87 -8.65
N VAL A 690 37.45 -4.08 -8.53
CA VAL A 690 36.26 -4.34 -7.70
C VAL A 690 36.55 -4.02 -6.24
N ALA A 691 37.64 -4.57 -5.68
CA ALA A 691 38.03 -4.35 -4.29
C ALA A 691 38.33 -2.87 -3.99
N ALA A 692 39.06 -2.19 -4.89
CA ALA A 692 39.34 -0.76 -4.75
C ALA A 692 38.05 0.08 -4.79
N THR A 693 37.10 -0.27 -5.66
CA THR A 693 35.79 0.41 -5.75
C THR A 693 34.98 0.20 -4.47
N CYS A 694 34.89 -1.03 -3.96
CA CYS A 694 34.23 -1.32 -2.68
C CYS A 694 34.86 -0.51 -1.54
N ALA A 695 36.20 -0.47 -1.46
CA ALA A 695 36.90 0.32 -0.44
C ALA A 695 36.59 1.83 -0.58
N CYS A 696 36.59 2.37 -1.80
CA CYS A 696 36.26 3.78 -2.03
C CYS A 696 34.82 4.10 -1.57
N LEU A 697 33.85 3.27 -1.95
CA LEU A 697 32.44 3.48 -1.59
C LEU A 697 32.21 3.34 -0.07
N ILE A 698 32.93 2.42 0.59
CA ILE A 698 32.89 2.28 2.05
C ILE A 698 33.45 3.53 2.74
N LEU A 699 34.59 4.05 2.27
CA LEU A 699 35.23 5.24 2.86
C LEU A 699 34.34 6.49 2.76
N VAL A 700 33.58 6.63 1.68
CA VAL A 700 32.70 7.79 1.46
C VAL A 700 31.24 7.54 1.87
N TYR A 701 30.96 6.41 2.53
CA TYR A 701 29.59 6.01 2.86
C TYR A 701 28.84 7.09 3.65
N HIS A 702 29.48 7.67 4.68
CA HIS A 702 28.92 8.73 5.53
C HIS A 702 29.36 10.14 5.11
N VAL A 703 30.02 10.31 3.95
CA VAL A 703 30.49 11.62 3.50
C VAL A 703 29.42 12.23 2.60
N PRO A 704 28.75 13.32 3.03
CA PRO A 704 27.67 13.93 2.27
C PRO A 704 28.14 14.34 0.86
N VAL A 705 27.26 14.17 -0.13
CA VAL A 705 27.51 14.42 -1.56
C VAL A 705 28.55 13.48 -2.18
N ALA A 706 29.69 13.25 -1.52
CA ALA A 706 30.73 12.33 -1.97
C ALA A 706 30.20 10.90 -2.16
N HIS A 707 29.28 10.45 -1.30
CA HIS A 707 28.55 9.18 -1.45
C HIS A 707 27.94 8.99 -2.85
N HIS A 708 27.44 10.05 -3.47
CA HIS A 708 26.78 10.00 -4.78
C HIS A 708 27.73 10.38 -5.93
N VAL A 709 28.69 11.27 -5.69
CA VAL A 709 29.62 11.76 -6.73
C VAL A 709 30.73 10.74 -7.01
N VAL A 710 31.27 10.08 -5.99
CA VAL A 710 32.38 9.12 -6.14
C VAL A 710 32.02 7.92 -7.02
N PRO A 711 30.84 7.28 -6.91
CA PRO A 711 30.41 6.27 -7.89
C PRO A 711 30.53 6.76 -9.35
N LEU A 712 30.05 7.98 -9.64
CA LEU A 712 30.11 8.55 -10.99
C LEU A 712 31.55 8.80 -11.45
N LEU A 713 32.40 9.32 -10.56
CA LEU A 713 33.82 9.52 -10.82
C LEU A 713 34.55 8.20 -11.08
N CYS A 714 34.26 7.16 -10.31
CA CYS A 714 34.80 5.81 -10.53
C CYS A 714 34.47 5.33 -11.95
N ILE A 715 33.20 5.45 -12.37
CA ILE A 715 32.76 5.08 -13.72
C ILE A 715 33.54 5.88 -14.77
N ALA A 716 33.60 7.21 -14.64
CA ALA A 716 34.26 8.09 -15.61
C ALA A 716 35.78 7.88 -15.69
N ALA A 717 36.44 7.57 -14.58
CA ALA A 717 37.90 7.38 -14.49
C ALA A 717 38.36 5.99 -14.97
N TYR A 718 37.47 4.98 -14.98
CA TYR A 718 37.81 3.60 -15.32
C TYR A 718 38.54 3.42 -16.66
N PRO A 719 38.13 4.06 -17.78
CA PRO A 719 38.84 3.95 -19.05
C PRO A 719 40.29 4.49 -18.97
N LEU A 720 40.51 5.57 -18.23
CA LEU A 720 41.82 6.21 -18.09
C LEU A 720 42.79 5.35 -17.28
N VAL A 721 42.31 4.82 -16.14
CA VAL A 721 43.10 3.91 -15.29
C VAL A 721 43.43 2.60 -16.01
N TRP A 722 42.51 2.10 -16.85
CA TRP A 722 42.74 0.91 -17.67
C TRP A 722 43.85 1.09 -18.71
N THR A 723 43.95 2.27 -19.32
CA THR A 723 45.01 2.59 -20.29
C THR A 723 46.40 2.68 -19.66
N TRP A 724 46.50 3.21 -18.44
CA TRP A 724 47.76 3.28 -17.68
C TRP A 724 48.25 1.93 -17.17
N ALA A 725 47.33 1.03 -16.80
CA ALA A 725 47.65 -0.27 -16.20
C ALA A 725 47.77 -1.42 -17.21
N SER A 726 47.94 -1.13 -18.51
CA SER A 726 48.04 -2.12 -19.59
C SER A 726 49.42 -2.06 -20.28
N PRO A 727 50.11 -3.19 -20.54
CA PRO A 727 51.42 -3.17 -21.20
C PRO A 727 51.37 -2.55 -22.60
N LEU A 728 52.39 -1.74 -22.96
CA LEU A 728 52.53 -1.06 -24.26
C LEU A 728 52.32 -1.98 -25.49
N SER A 729 52.65 -3.27 -25.37
CA SER A 729 52.52 -4.27 -26.44
C SER A 729 51.07 -4.67 -26.78
N VAL A 730 50.10 -4.39 -25.90
CA VAL A 730 48.66 -4.64 -26.10
C VAL A 730 47.99 -3.43 -26.75
N LEU A 731 48.41 -2.21 -26.40
CA LEU A 731 47.94 -0.96 -26.99
C LEU A 731 48.33 -0.85 -28.47
N GLN A 732 49.55 -1.27 -28.82
CA GLN A 732 50.08 -1.20 -30.18
C GLN A 732 49.44 -2.23 -31.15
N ARG A 733 48.91 -3.34 -30.63
CA ARG A 733 48.16 -4.34 -31.41
C ARG A 733 46.73 -3.89 -31.72
N ARG A 734 46.09 -3.12 -30.84
CA ARG A 734 44.72 -2.59 -31.03
C ARG A 734 44.66 -1.31 -31.87
N ALA A 735 45.68 -0.46 -31.76
CA ALA A 735 45.78 0.77 -32.57
C ALA A 735 45.90 0.50 -34.08
N ARG A 736 46.33 -0.71 -34.48
CA ARG A 736 46.42 -1.12 -35.89
C ARG A 736 45.11 -1.67 -36.48
N SER A 737 44.07 -1.92 -35.69
CA SER A 737 42.88 -2.66 -36.16
C SER A 737 41.52 -1.94 -36.14
N SER A 738 41.37 -0.72 -35.58
CA SER A 738 40.14 0.06 -35.80
C SER A 738 40.26 1.53 -35.35
N GLY A 739 39.74 2.45 -36.17
CA GLY A 739 39.45 3.83 -35.77
C GLY A 739 38.18 3.93 -34.93
N ALA A 740 38.13 3.24 -33.79
CA ALA A 740 36.97 3.25 -32.89
C ALA A 740 37.21 4.18 -31.68
N SER A 741 36.23 5.02 -31.37
CA SER A 741 36.18 5.89 -30.19
C SER A 741 36.43 5.09 -28.90
N TYR A 742 37.26 5.62 -27.99
CA TYR A 742 37.61 5.01 -26.69
C TYR A 742 36.42 4.81 -25.73
N ALA A 743 35.21 5.27 -26.09
CA ALA A 743 34.07 5.41 -25.19
C ALA A 743 33.29 4.11 -24.88
N THR A 744 33.44 3.01 -25.62
CA THR A 744 32.55 1.84 -25.46
C THR A 744 33.29 0.49 -25.54
N SER A 745 34.18 0.23 -24.58
CA SER A 745 34.67 -1.14 -24.37
C SER A 745 33.65 -1.94 -23.53
N PRO A 746 33.35 -3.22 -23.85
CA PRO A 746 32.45 -4.07 -23.05
C PRO A 746 32.79 -4.13 -21.55
N GLY A 747 34.08 -3.96 -21.20
CA GLY A 747 34.52 -3.90 -19.81
C GLY A 747 34.09 -2.62 -19.07
N HIS A 748 33.94 -1.49 -19.77
CA HIS A 748 33.48 -0.23 -19.17
C HIS A 748 31.99 -0.29 -18.82
N ALA A 749 31.15 -0.82 -19.72
CA ALA A 749 29.73 -1.03 -19.43
C ALA A 749 29.52 -1.97 -18.23
N ALA A 750 30.32 -3.04 -18.15
CA ALA A 750 30.27 -3.97 -17.02
C ALA A 750 30.71 -3.35 -15.70
N TYR A 751 31.74 -2.51 -15.73
CA TYR A 751 32.18 -1.75 -14.58
C TYR A 751 31.13 -0.72 -14.14
N ALA A 752 30.54 0.02 -15.09
CA ALA A 752 29.48 1.00 -14.81
C ALA A 752 28.27 0.35 -14.14
N TYR A 753 27.79 -0.78 -14.67
CA TYR A 753 26.69 -1.53 -14.08
C TYR A 753 27.01 -2.03 -12.66
N LEU A 754 28.21 -2.57 -12.44
CA LEU A 754 28.66 -2.99 -11.10
C LEU A 754 28.61 -1.82 -10.11
N VAL A 755 29.22 -0.67 -10.47
CA VAL A 755 29.25 0.51 -9.59
C VAL A 755 27.84 0.99 -9.27
N THR A 756 26.93 0.99 -10.25
CA THR A 756 25.51 1.32 -10.04
C THR A 756 24.83 0.37 -9.05
N VAL A 757 25.06 -0.95 -9.16
CA VAL A 757 24.51 -1.94 -8.21
C VAL A 757 25.05 -1.71 -6.79
N LEU A 758 26.35 -1.43 -6.65
CA LEU A 758 26.94 -1.15 -5.35
C LEU A 758 26.36 0.13 -4.72
N TRP A 759 26.21 1.19 -5.51
CA TRP A 759 25.59 2.44 -5.09
C TRP A 759 24.11 2.25 -4.70
N LEU A 760 23.32 1.52 -5.49
CA LEU A 760 21.93 1.23 -5.13
C LEU A 760 21.82 0.45 -3.82
N SER A 761 22.71 -0.52 -3.60
CA SER A 761 22.75 -1.31 -2.35
C SER A 761 23.12 -0.47 -1.12
N SER A 762 23.79 0.68 -1.31
CA SER A 762 24.18 1.57 -0.22
C SER A 762 23.08 2.57 0.17
N LEU A 763 22.04 2.75 -0.64
CA LEU A 763 20.88 3.62 -0.37
C LEU A 763 19.88 3.04 0.65
N CYS A 764 20.18 1.90 1.28
CA CYS A 764 19.26 1.18 2.17
C CYS A 764 19.24 1.67 3.63
N ASN A 765 19.96 2.74 3.99
CA ASN A 765 19.93 3.40 5.31
C ASN A 765 19.91 2.43 6.52
N GLY A 766 20.86 1.50 6.59
CA GLY A 766 20.95 0.52 7.68
C GLY A 766 20.05 -0.73 7.57
N ARG A 767 19.19 -0.84 6.55
CA ARG A 767 18.40 -2.06 6.28
C ARG A 767 19.26 -3.16 5.63
N VAL A 768 19.91 -3.97 6.49
CA VAL A 768 20.90 -4.99 6.08
C VAL A 768 20.32 -6.03 5.13
N ALA A 769 19.18 -6.65 5.45
CA ALA A 769 18.56 -7.67 4.60
C ALA A 769 18.26 -7.10 3.21
N THR A 770 17.73 -5.89 3.16
CA THR A 770 17.39 -5.26 1.89
C THR A 770 18.61 -4.89 1.06
N ALA A 771 19.67 -4.37 1.69
CA ALA A 771 20.94 -4.12 1.01
C ALA A 771 21.55 -5.40 0.38
N ILE A 772 21.44 -6.54 1.07
CA ILE A 772 21.86 -7.85 0.54
C ILE A 772 21.01 -8.24 -0.68
N VAL A 773 19.69 -8.11 -0.61
CA VAL A 773 18.78 -8.46 -1.71
C VAL A 773 19.08 -7.62 -2.96
N VAL A 774 19.23 -6.29 -2.80
CA VAL A 774 19.61 -5.38 -3.91
C VAL A 774 20.92 -5.83 -4.57
N ALA A 775 21.94 -6.15 -3.77
CA ALA A 775 23.24 -6.59 -4.25
C ALA A 775 23.17 -7.95 -4.97
N LEU A 776 22.47 -8.94 -4.41
CA LEU A 776 22.34 -10.28 -4.98
C LEU A 776 21.50 -10.27 -6.27
N TYR A 777 20.38 -9.54 -6.29
CA TYR A 777 19.58 -9.35 -7.50
C TYR A 777 20.40 -8.67 -8.60
N GLY A 778 20.98 -7.50 -8.30
CA GLY A 778 21.74 -6.72 -9.27
C GLY A 778 22.91 -7.48 -9.87
N THR A 779 23.67 -8.25 -9.06
CA THR A 779 24.81 -9.04 -9.54
C THR A 779 24.42 -10.33 -10.26
N SER A 780 23.30 -10.97 -9.89
CA SER A 780 22.82 -12.19 -10.57
C SER A 780 22.04 -11.90 -11.85
N LEU A 781 21.49 -10.70 -12.02
CA LEU A 781 20.65 -10.32 -13.16
C LEU A 781 21.33 -10.48 -14.54
N PRO A 782 22.61 -10.09 -14.74
CA PRO A 782 23.29 -10.42 -16.00
C PRO A 782 23.32 -11.95 -16.21
N SER A 783 23.65 -12.77 -15.20
CA SER A 783 23.66 -14.24 -15.27
C SER A 783 22.32 -14.81 -15.73
N LEU A 784 21.23 -14.24 -15.26
CA LEU A 784 19.90 -14.58 -15.75
C LEU A 784 19.73 -14.20 -17.23
N CYS A 785 20.13 -12.99 -17.64
CA CYS A 785 20.07 -12.55 -19.04
C CYS A 785 20.85 -13.48 -19.98
N CYS A 786 21.97 -14.07 -19.53
CA CYS A 786 22.69 -15.08 -20.31
C CYS A 786 21.87 -16.29 -20.64
N VAL A 787 21.32 -16.90 -19.59
CA VAL A 787 20.69 -18.21 -19.66
C VAL A 787 19.50 -18.12 -20.61
N LEU A 788 18.88 -16.94 -20.64
CA LEU A 788 17.76 -16.59 -21.49
C LEU A 788 18.15 -16.26 -22.94
N ARG A 789 19.42 -15.95 -23.27
CA ARG A 789 19.82 -15.40 -24.59
C ARG A 789 19.46 -16.29 -25.79
N ILE A 790 19.47 -17.60 -25.57
CA ILE A 790 19.18 -18.63 -26.58
C ILE A 790 17.69 -18.99 -26.63
N GLU A 791 16.92 -18.46 -25.69
CA GLU A 791 15.48 -18.66 -25.61
C GLU A 791 14.74 -17.65 -26.50
N PRO A 792 13.49 -17.94 -26.89
CA PRO A 792 12.68 -17.00 -27.65
C PRO A 792 12.49 -15.68 -26.87
N VAL A 793 12.36 -14.57 -27.60
CA VAL A 793 12.31 -13.20 -27.05
C VAL A 793 11.27 -13.02 -25.96
N LEU A 794 10.06 -13.56 -26.17
CA LEU A 794 8.95 -13.43 -25.23
C LEU A 794 9.26 -14.08 -23.86
N PRO A 795 9.71 -15.36 -23.78
CA PRO A 795 10.28 -15.95 -22.55
C PRO A 795 11.32 -15.08 -21.85
N GLN A 796 12.25 -14.47 -22.60
CA GLN A 796 13.26 -13.60 -22.00
C GLN A 796 12.59 -12.40 -21.30
N GLY A 797 11.71 -11.69 -22.01
CA GLY A 797 11.02 -10.52 -21.48
C GLY A 797 10.14 -10.84 -20.27
N VAL A 798 9.38 -11.93 -20.31
CA VAL A 798 8.45 -12.31 -19.23
C VAL A 798 9.20 -12.79 -17.98
N VAL A 799 10.27 -13.58 -18.13
CA VAL A 799 11.09 -14.00 -16.97
C VAL A 799 11.73 -12.78 -16.30
N LEU A 800 12.26 -11.83 -17.09
CA LEU A 800 12.85 -10.60 -16.54
C LEU A 800 11.81 -9.68 -15.89
N HIS A 801 10.60 -9.60 -16.44
CA HIS A 801 9.47 -8.89 -15.84
C HIS A 801 9.10 -9.46 -14.47
N LEU A 802 8.90 -10.77 -14.38
CA LEU A 802 8.54 -11.42 -13.12
C LEU A 802 9.71 -11.36 -12.11
N ALA A 803 10.96 -11.53 -12.56
CA ALA A 803 12.13 -11.41 -11.70
C ALA A 803 12.28 -10.02 -11.07
N ALA A 804 11.99 -8.95 -11.83
CA ALA A 804 11.99 -7.59 -11.30
C ALA A 804 10.92 -7.38 -10.22
N PHE A 805 9.70 -7.89 -10.43
CA PHE A 805 8.65 -7.84 -9.40
C PHE A 805 8.99 -8.68 -8.16
N VAL A 806 9.53 -9.89 -8.32
CA VAL A 806 9.96 -10.71 -7.18
C VAL A 806 11.05 -10.00 -6.37
N ALA A 807 12.01 -9.34 -7.02
CA ALA A 807 13.03 -8.55 -6.33
C ALA A 807 12.40 -7.35 -5.60
N PHE A 808 11.49 -6.63 -6.25
CA PHE A 808 10.74 -5.54 -5.63
C PHE A 808 10.04 -5.97 -4.33
N PHE A 809 9.31 -7.10 -4.35
CA PHE A 809 8.64 -7.63 -3.15
C PHE A 809 9.62 -8.18 -2.10
N ALA A 810 10.69 -8.86 -2.53
CA ALA A 810 11.71 -9.42 -1.63
C ALA A 810 12.48 -8.33 -0.87
N GLU A 811 12.47 -7.09 -1.37
CA GLU A 811 13.01 -5.93 -0.67
C GLU A 811 12.06 -5.33 0.38
N GLY A 812 10.86 -5.90 0.50
CA GLY A 812 9.80 -5.47 1.40
C GLY A 812 8.98 -4.29 0.87
N HIS A 813 9.12 -3.95 -0.41
CA HIS A 813 8.20 -3.00 -1.05
C HIS A 813 6.86 -3.68 -1.29
N GLN A 814 5.79 -2.91 -1.17
CA GLN A 814 4.49 -3.29 -1.70
C GLN A 814 4.06 -2.20 -2.69
N CYS A 815 3.08 -2.48 -3.53
CA CYS A 815 2.51 -1.45 -4.38
C CYS A 815 1.55 -0.54 -3.59
N MET A 816 2.01 -0.03 -2.45
CA MET A 816 1.29 0.82 -1.50
C MET A 816 2.19 1.99 -1.09
N LEU A 817 1.62 3.20 -0.99
CA LEU A 817 2.40 4.43 -0.76
C LEU A 817 3.12 4.43 0.61
N ASN A 818 2.53 3.79 1.64
CA ASN A 818 3.12 3.68 2.98
C ASN A 818 4.35 2.75 3.04
N THR A 819 4.59 1.93 2.02
CA THR A 819 5.78 1.06 1.96
C THR A 819 6.99 1.71 1.27
N ILE A 820 6.84 2.93 0.77
CA ILE A 820 7.93 3.69 0.17
C ILE A 820 8.94 4.06 1.26
N ASP A 821 10.20 3.63 1.07
CA ASP A 821 11.29 3.92 2.00
C ASP A 821 11.85 5.34 1.79
N TRP A 822 11.21 6.31 2.45
CA TRP A 822 11.60 7.71 2.40
C TRP A 822 12.98 8.00 3.02
N ASN A 823 13.52 7.11 3.85
CA ASN A 823 14.84 7.28 4.47
C ASN A 823 15.98 7.28 3.44
N SER A 824 15.76 6.69 2.27
CA SER A 824 16.73 6.78 1.17
C SER A 824 16.99 8.21 0.71
N SER A 825 16.07 9.16 0.97
CA SER A 825 16.25 10.58 0.67
C SER A 825 17.31 11.27 1.54
N THR A 826 17.65 10.69 2.69
CA THR A 826 18.63 11.26 3.64
C THR A 826 20.01 10.61 3.53
N VAL A 827 20.14 9.48 2.85
CA VAL A 827 21.43 8.80 2.67
C VAL A 827 22.36 9.68 1.86
N GLY A 828 23.52 10.04 2.41
CA GLY A 828 24.55 10.81 1.71
C GLY A 828 24.19 12.29 1.44
N MET A 829 23.17 12.84 2.10
CA MET A 829 22.68 14.21 1.86
C MET A 829 22.95 15.13 3.07
N PRO A 830 23.47 16.37 2.85
CA PRO A 830 23.75 17.32 3.95
C PRO A 830 22.49 18.05 4.46
N GLY A 831 21.34 17.88 3.81
CA GLY A 831 20.08 18.52 4.17
C GLY A 831 18.90 18.06 3.28
N TYR A 832 17.70 18.52 3.61
CA TYR A 832 16.48 18.15 2.87
C TYR A 832 16.43 18.83 1.50
N SER A 833 16.38 18.03 0.43
CA SER A 833 16.14 18.51 -0.94
C SER A 833 15.00 17.71 -1.55
N ARG A 834 13.91 18.40 -1.92
CA ARG A 834 12.72 17.75 -2.51
C ARG A 834 13.05 16.98 -3.79
N TYR A 835 13.86 17.57 -4.68
CA TYR A 835 14.16 16.99 -5.98
C TYR A 835 15.21 15.87 -5.87
N ALA A 836 16.31 16.11 -5.14
CA ALA A 836 17.35 15.09 -4.98
C ALA A 836 16.84 13.91 -4.14
N GLY A 837 16.13 14.18 -3.05
CA GLY A 837 15.48 13.15 -2.23
C GLY A 837 14.47 12.33 -3.03
N GLY A 838 13.68 12.97 -3.89
CA GLY A 838 12.77 12.28 -4.80
C GLY A 838 13.49 11.33 -5.77
N ILE A 839 14.62 11.76 -6.36
CA ILE A 839 15.43 10.90 -7.23
C ILE A 839 15.98 9.69 -6.47
N LEU A 840 16.48 9.89 -5.24
CA LEU A 840 17.02 8.80 -4.42
C LEU A 840 15.93 7.79 -4.05
N VAL A 841 14.75 8.28 -3.63
CA VAL A 841 13.60 7.42 -3.32
C VAL A 841 13.15 6.65 -4.55
N LEU A 842 12.97 7.30 -5.70
CA LEU A 842 12.58 6.62 -6.94
C LEU A 842 13.63 5.59 -7.38
N SER A 843 14.92 5.93 -7.27
CA SER A 843 16.01 5.00 -7.57
C SER A 843 15.95 3.80 -6.64
N ARG A 844 15.76 4.03 -5.34
CA ARG A 844 15.71 2.98 -4.33
C ARG A 844 14.48 2.08 -4.46
N THR A 845 13.32 2.63 -4.80
CA THR A 845 12.05 1.88 -4.90
C THR A 845 11.97 1.10 -6.21
N PHE A 846 12.45 1.66 -7.33
CA PHE A 846 12.19 1.10 -8.66
C PHE A 846 13.42 0.50 -9.36
N HIS A 847 14.60 0.45 -8.73
CA HIS A 847 15.83 -0.06 -9.38
C HIS A 847 15.69 -1.47 -9.96
N ALA A 848 14.91 -2.36 -9.34
CA ALA A 848 14.72 -3.72 -9.84
C ALA A 848 14.25 -3.74 -11.31
N PHE A 849 13.40 -2.78 -11.69
CA PHE A 849 12.92 -2.62 -13.07
C PHE A 849 13.94 -1.87 -13.95
N LEU A 850 14.60 -0.85 -13.38
CA LEU A 850 15.55 0.00 -14.10
C LEU A 850 16.85 -0.72 -14.48
N LEU A 851 17.28 -1.71 -13.69
CA LEU A 851 18.51 -2.46 -13.94
C LEU A 851 18.40 -3.42 -15.13
N VAL A 852 17.20 -3.91 -15.47
CA VAL A 852 17.00 -4.92 -16.53
C VAL A 852 17.54 -4.47 -17.90
N PRO A 853 17.20 -3.27 -18.43
CA PRO A 853 17.75 -2.82 -19.70
C PRO A 853 19.27 -2.72 -19.73
N PHE A 854 19.91 -2.31 -18.62
CA PHE A 854 21.36 -2.20 -18.53
C PHE A 854 22.05 -3.57 -18.39
N ALA A 855 21.45 -4.50 -17.64
CA ALA A 855 21.96 -5.86 -17.49
C ALA A 855 22.02 -6.62 -18.82
N LEU A 856 21.01 -6.44 -19.67
CA LEU A 856 20.96 -6.98 -21.04
C LEU A 856 22.12 -6.50 -21.93
N ARG A 857 22.77 -5.37 -21.59
CA ARG A 857 23.90 -4.80 -22.34
C ARG A 857 25.28 -5.20 -21.81
N VAL A 858 25.33 -5.74 -20.60
CA VAL A 858 26.58 -6.01 -19.87
C VAL A 858 26.95 -7.50 -19.87
N TRP A 859 26.12 -8.36 -20.44
CA TRP A 859 26.32 -9.80 -20.33
C TRP A 859 27.68 -10.30 -20.91
N PRO A 860 28.46 -11.12 -20.16
CA PRO A 860 29.69 -11.86 -20.53
C PRO A 860 29.94 -12.33 -21.96
N GLY A 861 28.91 -12.57 -22.77
CA GLY A 861 29.05 -13.07 -24.14
C GLY A 861 29.64 -12.06 -25.14
N ALA A 862 29.61 -10.76 -24.82
CA ALA A 862 30.09 -9.70 -25.71
C ALA A 862 31.61 -9.71 -25.96
N ILE A 863 32.38 -10.43 -25.14
CA ILE A 863 33.85 -10.48 -25.24
C ILE A 863 34.36 -11.75 -25.96
N ALA A 864 33.55 -12.80 -26.05
CA ALA A 864 34.00 -14.11 -26.54
C ALA A 864 33.74 -14.41 -28.03
N HIS A 865 32.91 -13.62 -28.72
CA HIS A 865 32.55 -13.86 -30.13
C HIS A 865 33.27 -12.97 -31.16
N GLY A 866 34.35 -12.28 -30.78
CA GLY A 866 35.25 -11.61 -31.74
C GLY A 866 36.07 -12.57 -32.62
N SER A 867 35.78 -13.88 -32.64
CA SER A 867 36.58 -14.90 -33.34
C SER A 867 35.83 -15.60 -34.49
N LEU A 868 34.55 -15.31 -34.74
CA LEU A 868 33.83 -15.91 -35.86
C LEU A 868 34.04 -15.13 -37.17
N ASP A 869 34.18 -13.81 -37.10
CA ASP A 869 34.54 -12.98 -38.27
C ASP A 869 36.00 -13.22 -38.70
N ASP A 870 36.91 -13.45 -37.74
CA ASP A 870 38.29 -13.85 -38.03
C ASP A 870 38.38 -15.27 -38.60
N ALA A 871 37.53 -16.20 -38.15
CA ALA A 871 37.47 -17.55 -38.72
C ALA A 871 36.86 -17.57 -40.13
N ALA A 872 35.87 -16.71 -40.42
CA ALA A 872 35.33 -16.52 -41.76
C ALA A 872 36.31 -15.80 -42.70
N ALA A 873 37.09 -14.83 -42.19
CA ALA A 873 38.15 -14.16 -42.95
C ALA A 873 39.36 -15.08 -43.23
N VAL A 874 39.68 -16.00 -42.31
CA VAL A 874 40.72 -17.03 -42.51
C VAL A 874 40.24 -18.16 -43.42
N ALA A 875 38.96 -18.54 -43.37
CA ALA A 875 38.36 -19.49 -44.30
C ALA A 875 38.30 -18.92 -45.73
N LYS A 876 37.93 -17.64 -45.88
CA LYS A 876 37.90 -16.96 -47.18
C LYS A 876 39.30 -16.69 -47.77
N LYS A 877 40.35 -16.71 -46.93
CA LYS A 877 41.75 -16.64 -47.36
C LYS A 877 42.34 -18.01 -47.74
N ARG A 878 41.74 -19.12 -47.26
CA ARG A 878 42.12 -20.48 -47.65
C ARG A 878 41.42 -20.97 -48.92
N ASP A 879 40.24 -20.44 -49.24
CA ASP A 879 39.50 -20.78 -50.47
C ASP A 879 40.10 -20.14 -51.73
N ASN A 880 40.91 -19.08 -51.61
CA ASN A 880 41.55 -18.44 -52.76
C ASN A 880 42.89 -19.08 -53.19
N ASP A 881 43.40 -20.08 -52.45
CA ASP A 881 44.71 -20.70 -52.70
C ASP A 881 44.63 -22.15 -53.21
N ILE A 882 43.44 -22.68 -53.52
CA ILE A 882 43.28 -24.04 -54.05
C ILE A 882 42.26 -24.04 -55.20
N ASP A 883 42.54 -23.25 -56.25
CA ASP A 883 41.93 -23.46 -57.57
C ASP A 883 43.03 -23.88 -58.55
N GLY A 884 43.19 -25.19 -58.70
CA GLY A 884 44.14 -25.77 -59.64
C GLY A 884 44.16 -27.30 -59.59
N ALA A 885 43.15 -27.94 -60.20
CA ALA A 885 43.31 -29.09 -61.11
C ALA A 885 42.05 -29.98 -61.21
N THR A 886 41.60 -30.11 -62.45
CA THR A 886 41.02 -31.29 -63.13
C THR A 886 39.70 -31.91 -62.67
N THR A 887 38.75 -31.69 -63.56
CA THR A 887 37.55 -32.43 -63.99
C THR A 887 37.68 -33.96 -64.09
N GLU A 888 36.49 -34.60 -64.09
CA GLU A 888 36.17 -35.95 -64.59
C GLU A 888 36.58 -37.15 -63.72
N GLU A 889 35.67 -37.60 -62.84
CA GLU A 889 35.15 -38.98 -62.87
C GLU A 889 34.04 -39.22 -61.82
N ALA A 890 33.14 -40.16 -62.17
CA ALA A 890 32.15 -40.82 -61.31
C ALA A 890 30.77 -40.16 -61.09
N LYS A 891 30.07 -39.89 -62.21
CA LYS A 891 28.62 -40.14 -62.29
C LYS A 891 28.37 -41.66 -62.42
N ARG A 892 27.94 -42.35 -61.36
CA ARG A 892 26.99 -43.49 -61.40
C ARG A 892 26.83 -44.18 -60.04
N ARG A 893 25.65 -44.04 -59.43
CA ARG A 893 24.75 -45.12 -58.94
C ARG A 893 23.88 -44.61 -57.77
N GLN A 894 22.59 -44.86 -57.90
CA GLN A 894 21.51 -44.79 -56.92
C GLN A 894 20.66 -46.07 -57.15
N PRO A 895 19.73 -46.50 -56.26
CA PRO A 895 19.41 -46.04 -54.91
C PRO A 895 19.19 -47.21 -53.90
N ALA A 896 18.67 -46.86 -52.70
CA ALA A 896 17.96 -47.68 -51.70
C ALA A 896 18.75 -48.20 -50.48
N ALA A 897 18.52 -47.54 -49.34
CA ALA A 897 18.26 -48.17 -48.04
C ALA A 897 17.79 -47.08 -47.05
N ASP A 898 16.59 -47.27 -46.50
CA ASP A 898 16.02 -46.47 -45.42
C ASP A 898 16.93 -46.47 -44.19
N SER A 899 17.27 -45.29 -43.68
CA SER A 899 17.64 -45.14 -42.28
C SER A 899 17.24 -43.77 -41.75
N VAL A 900 16.54 -43.83 -40.62
CA VAL A 900 16.04 -42.72 -39.81
C VAL A 900 17.22 -41.84 -39.38
N ALA A 901 17.43 -40.74 -40.09
CA ALA A 901 18.32 -39.67 -39.65
C ALA A 901 17.51 -38.67 -38.82
N HIS A 902 17.71 -38.69 -37.50
CA HIS A 902 17.29 -37.60 -36.64
C HIS A 902 17.92 -36.29 -37.14
N SER A 903 17.09 -35.41 -37.69
CA SER A 903 17.47 -34.04 -38.03
C SER A 903 17.88 -33.30 -36.77
N MET A 904 19.19 -33.08 -36.60
CA MET A 904 19.74 -32.10 -35.65
C MET A 904 19.14 -30.73 -35.97
N PRO A 905 18.51 -30.01 -35.02
CA PRO A 905 18.04 -28.66 -35.29
C PRO A 905 19.23 -27.73 -35.51
N ALA A 906 19.15 -26.89 -36.54
CA ALA A 906 20.12 -25.86 -36.86
C ALA A 906 20.46 -24.97 -35.64
N PRO A 907 21.69 -24.41 -35.56
CA PRO A 907 22.09 -23.55 -34.44
C PRO A 907 21.16 -22.33 -34.33
N ARG A 908 20.49 -22.19 -33.17
CA ARG A 908 19.61 -21.06 -32.87
C ARG A 908 20.46 -19.78 -32.82
N VAL A 909 20.23 -18.85 -33.75
CA VAL A 909 20.89 -17.54 -33.79
C VAL A 909 20.47 -16.72 -32.55
N ALA A 910 21.45 -16.13 -31.86
CA ALA A 910 21.20 -15.31 -30.68
C ALA A 910 20.41 -14.04 -31.02
N VAL A 911 19.42 -13.70 -30.18
CA VAL A 911 18.57 -12.52 -30.35
C VAL A 911 19.32 -11.26 -29.89
N SER A 912 19.16 -10.15 -30.62
CA SER A 912 19.72 -8.85 -30.22
C SER A 912 19.14 -8.34 -28.89
N ALA A 913 20.00 -7.90 -27.97
CA ALA A 913 19.60 -7.31 -26.69
C ALA A 913 18.62 -6.13 -26.84
N SER A 914 18.76 -5.34 -27.91
CA SER A 914 17.86 -4.21 -28.19
C SER A 914 16.42 -4.66 -28.44
N VAL A 915 16.21 -5.85 -29.02
CA VAL A 915 14.88 -6.43 -29.24
C VAL A 915 14.26 -6.84 -27.91
N VAL A 916 15.05 -7.48 -27.03
CA VAL A 916 14.58 -7.91 -25.70
C VAL A 916 14.24 -6.71 -24.82
N ILE A 917 15.06 -5.64 -24.84
CA ILE A 917 14.78 -4.38 -24.14
C ILE A 917 13.45 -3.78 -24.61
N THR A 918 13.22 -3.77 -25.92
CA THR A 918 11.97 -3.24 -26.51
C THR A 918 10.75 -4.07 -26.09
N VAL A 919 10.86 -5.40 -26.09
CA VAL A 919 9.79 -6.31 -25.63
C VAL A 919 9.54 -6.18 -24.13
N TYR A 920 10.58 -6.04 -23.31
CA TYR A 920 10.44 -5.83 -21.86
C TYR A 920 9.72 -4.52 -21.54
N ALA A 921 10.11 -3.42 -22.19
CA ALA A 921 9.43 -2.12 -22.05
C ALA A 921 7.97 -2.20 -22.51
N TYR A 922 7.69 -2.90 -23.61
CA TYR A 922 6.33 -3.14 -24.08
C TYR A 922 5.47 -3.90 -23.06
N ILE A 923 6.00 -4.96 -22.44
CA ILE A 923 5.30 -5.71 -21.38
C ILE A 923 4.92 -4.78 -20.21
N MET A 924 5.81 -3.88 -19.80
CA MET A 924 5.52 -2.91 -18.73
C MET A 924 4.42 -1.92 -19.11
N VAL A 925 4.46 -1.38 -20.34
CA VAL A 925 3.42 -0.48 -20.86
C VAL A 925 2.07 -1.19 -20.92
N VAL A 926 2.03 -2.44 -21.39
CA VAL A 926 0.81 -3.25 -21.45
C VAL A 926 0.26 -3.55 -20.04
N GLN A 927 1.12 -3.96 -19.10
CA GLN A 927 0.71 -4.18 -17.71
C GLN A 927 0.07 -2.92 -17.12
N SER A 928 0.73 -1.77 -17.26
CA SER A 928 0.21 -0.49 -16.78
C SER A 928 -1.12 -0.10 -17.43
N ALA A 929 -1.25 -0.28 -18.75
CA ALA A 929 -2.48 0.01 -19.46
C ALA A 929 -3.64 -0.88 -18.99
N VAL A 930 -3.40 -2.18 -18.83
CA VAL A 930 -4.41 -3.14 -18.34
C VAL A 930 -4.79 -2.83 -16.89
N SER A 931 -3.82 -2.55 -16.03
CA SER A 931 -4.07 -2.12 -14.65
C SER A 931 -4.95 -0.87 -14.61
N CYS A 932 -4.55 0.23 -15.28
CA CYS A 932 -5.31 1.49 -15.24
C CYS A 932 -6.70 1.36 -15.88
N PHE A 933 -6.84 0.54 -16.93
CA PHE A 933 -8.14 0.22 -17.51
C PHE A 933 -9.02 -0.59 -16.55
N SER A 934 -8.45 -1.56 -15.83
CA SER A 934 -9.14 -2.25 -14.74
C SER A 934 -9.63 -1.26 -13.69
N GLY A 935 -8.78 -0.31 -13.29
CA GLY A 935 -9.17 0.77 -12.38
C GLY A 935 -10.31 1.66 -12.89
N TYR A 936 -10.36 1.93 -14.19
CA TYR A 936 -11.49 2.64 -14.80
C TYR A 936 -12.79 1.82 -14.81
N ILE A 937 -12.70 0.51 -15.09
CA ILE A 937 -13.85 -0.41 -15.00
C ILE A 937 -14.37 -0.44 -13.57
N GLN A 938 -13.46 -0.63 -12.61
CA GLN A 938 -13.71 -0.74 -11.18
C GLN A 938 -13.84 0.62 -10.48
N LYS A 939 -14.07 1.74 -11.18
CA LYS A 939 -14.21 3.10 -10.58
C LYS A 939 -15.30 3.24 -9.51
N THR A 940 -16.24 2.32 -9.49
CA THR A 940 -17.30 2.23 -8.46
C THR A 940 -17.04 1.12 -7.46
N HIS A 941 -15.94 0.39 -7.59
CA HIS A 941 -15.54 -0.66 -6.67
C HIS A 941 -15.00 -0.03 -5.40
N LEU A 942 -15.56 -0.48 -4.29
CA LEU A 942 -15.28 0.01 -2.96
C LEU A 942 -13.79 0.04 -2.59
N MET A 943 -13.10 -1.08 -2.85
CA MET A 943 -11.67 -1.23 -2.53
C MET A 943 -10.74 -0.60 -3.57
N LEU A 944 -11.27 -0.01 -4.66
CA LEU A 944 -10.43 0.59 -5.70
C LEU A 944 -9.43 1.56 -5.09
N PHE A 945 -9.83 2.29 -4.06
CA PHE A 945 -9.03 3.36 -3.47
C PHE A 945 -8.01 2.90 -2.43
N PRO A 946 -8.40 2.19 -1.35
CA PRO A 946 -7.43 1.77 -0.34
C PRO A 946 -6.44 0.73 -0.86
N ILE A 947 -6.84 -0.08 -1.84
CA ILE A 947 -6.05 -1.25 -2.27
C ILE A 947 -5.48 -1.06 -3.68
N PHE A 948 -6.32 -0.72 -4.65
CA PHE A 948 -5.90 -0.77 -6.05
C PHE A 948 -5.24 0.53 -6.54
N CYS A 949 -5.68 1.72 -6.13
CA CYS A 949 -5.17 3.00 -6.63
C CYS A 949 -3.65 3.15 -6.46
N PRO A 950 -3.06 2.83 -5.28
CA PRO A 950 -1.61 2.80 -5.13
C PRO A 950 -0.95 1.85 -6.16
N LYS A 951 -1.49 0.65 -6.38
CA LYS A 951 -1.01 -0.29 -7.39
C LYS A 951 -1.03 0.29 -8.80
N LEU A 952 -2.13 0.95 -9.18
CA LEU A 952 -2.28 1.55 -10.51
C LEU A 952 -1.25 2.68 -10.73
N ILE A 953 -1.03 3.51 -9.71
CA ILE A 953 -0.01 4.56 -9.73
C ILE A 953 1.38 3.93 -9.87
N PHE A 954 1.69 2.90 -9.07
CA PHE A 954 2.97 2.19 -9.15
C PHE A 954 3.21 1.61 -10.53
N ASP A 955 2.22 0.92 -11.13
CA ASP A 955 2.37 0.37 -12.48
C ASP A 955 2.65 1.44 -13.54
N GLY A 956 1.98 2.61 -13.44
CA GLY A 956 2.26 3.76 -14.30
C GLY A 956 3.69 4.30 -14.14
N VAL A 957 4.15 4.45 -12.90
CA VAL A 957 5.49 4.95 -12.59
C VAL A 957 6.57 3.95 -13.00
N ILE A 958 6.39 2.66 -12.69
CA ILE A 958 7.29 1.56 -13.07
C ILE A 958 7.50 1.56 -14.58
N ALA A 959 6.42 1.58 -15.36
CA ALA A 959 6.51 1.55 -16.81
C ALA A 959 7.17 2.82 -17.38
N LEU A 960 6.86 4.01 -16.84
CA LEU A 960 7.49 5.26 -17.27
C LEU A 960 9.01 5.26 -17.02
N LEU A 961 9.43 4.90 -15.81
CA LEU A 961 10.84 4.83 -15.44
C LEU A 961 11.58 3.74 -16.22
N THR A 962 10.96 2.57 -16.41
CA THR A 962 11.51 1.48 -17.20
C THR A 962 11.72 1.89 -18.66
N CYS A 963 10.76 2.58 -19.26
CA CYS A 963 10.91 3.06 -20.63
C CYS A 963 12.00 4.11 -20.77
N ALA A 964 12.18 5.00 -19.77
CA ALA A 964 13.30 5.94 -19.74
C ALA A 964 14.65 5.20 -19.66
N ALA A 965 14.78 4.21 -18.77
CA ALA A 965 15.99 3.38 -18.68
C ALA A 965 16.25 2.58 -19.96
N ALA A 966 15.20 2.03 -20.59
CA ALA A 966 15.29 1.35 -21.87
C ALA A 966 15.80 2.27 -22.98
N LEU A 967 15.28 3.51 -23.07
CA LEU A 967 15.72 4.50 -24.04
C LEU A 967 17.19 4.88 -23.83
N ILE A 968 17.62 5.13 -22.59
CA ILE A 968 19.03 5.40 -22.26
C ILE A 968 19.92 4.21 -22.67
N ALA A 969 19.52 2.99 -22.32
CA ALA A 969 20.26 1.78 -22.68
C ALA A 969 20.37 1.62 -24.21
N LEU A 970 19.33 1.97 -24.97
CA LEU A 970 19.32 1.91 -26.44
C LEU A 970 20.17 3.00 -27.09
N VAL A 971 20.17 4.23 -26.56
CA VAL A 971 20.89 5.39 -27.11
C VAL A 971 22.38 5.38 -26.80
N VAL A 972 22.80 4.97 -25.60
CA VAL A 972 24.23 4.97 -25.20
C VAL A 972 25.08 3.97 -26.02
N SER A 973 24.44 3.11 -26.84
CA SER A 973 25.10 2.15 -27.73
C SER A 973 25.12 2.51 -29.22
N SER A 974 24.39 3.54 -29.62
CA SER A 974 24.42 4.09 -30.99
C SER A 974 25.39 5.25 -31.03
#